data_AF-A0A7Y5L7L8-F1
#
_entry.id   AF-A0A7Y5L7L8-F1
#
_cell.length_a   1.000
_cell.length_b   1.000
_cell.length_c   1.000
_cell.angle_alpha   90.00
_cell.angle_beta   90.00
_cell.angle_gamma   90.00
#
_symmetry.space_group_name_H-M   'P 1'
#
loop_
_entity.id
_entity.type
_entity.pdbx_description
1 polymer ?
#
loop_
_entity_poly.entity_id
_entity_poly.type
_entity_poly.pdbx_seq_one_letter_code
_entity_poly.pdbx_strand_id
1 'polypeptide(L)'
;RELMRAAIKALRLRRAANRYIVTCRVRSWDDEKTLPSFQVSTLGPFNDDQVQQFIQHWYGALQQAGQFSQVQTKTRIESMQKAIGVLERDLVQNPLLLTTMAVVHFNDADLPRERVKLYKRAAEVLLKRWQQHRAGKAGLLETLGIGDRELYPALWELAYHAHSTAGSEKAADLPRSKAIEILERHFAALEKPWEKANIFLEYVDQRAGILVGRGGLEKTVYAFPHRTFQEYFAGTYLTKRREGFDRELLKKLEHGDYWQVAAQLGLEDLLHNAQMPNLALNAAYALCPNTAIAEHEQALWRGILWSAHFAEEIGQERIKADTLANGGQSYLDRLIKNLVKLLEHGLLPARERAEAGFVLGKLGDPREGVCALPPLWVELPGGKFMMGSDEGRDNEKPPHEVELSPFKISKYPITNAQFEIFMNEGGYQNEKWWSKEGWKYRQKENWEQPRYWENEAFNLPNQPVVAVSWFEAEAFCNWLSEKSKEQKANGKQIIRLPTEAEWEFAARGREGRKFPWGKDEPTPEHANYEQSQIGRQTAVGIYSQGATPEGIFDLAGNVWEWCLDFYDEKYYAACKKAGVVKDPLCTKESWWRIQRGGAYYSDADGLRGSGRYSLYPVNRLRLIGFRVCVAVEP
;
A
#
# COMPACT_ATOMS: atom_id res chain seq x y z
N ARG A 1 -36.20 22.52 -3.55
CA ARG A 1 -35.36 22.38 -4.77
C ARG A 1 -36.10 22.88 -6.02
N GLU A 2 -37.36 22.51 -6.25
CA GLU A 2 -38.19 23.08 -7.34
C GLU A 2 -38.33 24.60 -7.26
N LEU A 3 -38.50 25.14 -6.06
CA LEU A 3 -38.57 26.59 -5.83
C LEU A 3 -37.26 27.31 -6.25
N MET A 4 -36.11 26.68 -6.00
CA MET A 4 -34.81 27.20 -6.46
C MET A 4 -34.68 27.10 -7.98
N ARG A 5 -35.14 25.99 -8.59
CA ARG A 5 -35.19 25.82 -10.05
C ARG A 5 -36.09 26.87 -10.70
N ALA A 6 -37.26 27.14 -10.12
CA ALA A 6 -38.19 28.18 -10.57
C ALA A 6 -37.56 29.58 -10.42
N ALA A 7 -36.88 29.85 -9.30
CA ALA A 7 -36.17 31.11 -9.08
C ALA A 7 -35.04 31.32 -10.10
N ILE A 8 -34.22 30.29 -10.38
CA ILE A 8 -33.15 30.35 -11.39
C ILE A 8 -33.75 30.55 -12.80
N LYS A 9 -34.84 29.84 -13.15
CA LYS A 9 -35.57 30.05 -14.41
C LYS A 9 -36.09 31.49 -14.53
N ALA A 10 -36.71 32.03 -13.48
CA ALA A 10 -37.23 33.39 -13.47
C ALA A 10 -36.12 34.45 -13.58
N LEU A 11 -34.99 34.25 -12.88
CA LEU A 11 -33.81 35.10 -12.98
C LEU A 11 -33.25 35.13 -14.40
N ARG A 12 -33.15 33.97 -15.05
CA ARG A 12 -32.69 33.87 -16.44
C ARG A 12 -33.63 34.58 -17.41
N LEU A 13 -34.95 34.41 -17.25
CA LEU A 13 -35.93 35.08 -18.11
C LEU A 13 -35.85 36.61 -17.98
N ARG A 14 -35.60 37.13 -16.77
CA ARG A 14 -35.48 38.57 -16.52
C ARG A 14 -34.14 39.19 -16.93
N ARG A 15 -33.08 38.38 -17.03
CA ARG A 15 -31.69 38.83 -17.26
C ARG A 15 -30.95 37.92 -18.25
N ALA A 16 -31.59 37.64 -19.38
CA ALA A 16 -31.12 36.65 -20.36
C ALA A 16 -29.70 36.89 -20.93
N ALA A 17 -29.18 38.12 -20.87
CA ALA A 17 -27.84 38.47 -21.34
C ALA A 17 -26.70 38.03 -20.39
N ASN A 18 -27.02 37.61 -19.16
CA ASN A 18 -26.00 37.25 -18.17
C ASN A 18 -25.54 35.79 -18.31
N ARG A 19 -24.29 35.53 -17.93
CA ARG A 19 -23.79 34.17 -17.67
C ARG A 19 -24.08 33.81 -16.22
N TYR A 20 -24.56 32.59 -16.00
CA TYR A 20 -24.93 32.11 -14.67
C TYR A 20 -24.06 30.93 -14.30
N ILE A 21 -23.44 30.99 -13.12
CA ILE A 21 -22.83 29.84 -12.47
C ILE A 21 -23.69 29.53 -11.24
N VAL A 22 -24.18 28.29 -11.15
CA VAL A 22 -24.94 27.81 -10.01
C VAL A 22 -24.11 26.73 -9.35
N THR A 23 -23.73 26.93 -8.10
CA THR A 23 -22.95 25.96 -7.33
C THR A 23 -23.85 25.26 -6.32
N CYS A 24 -23.60 23.98 -6.08
CA CYS A 24 -24.25 23.20 -5.03
C CYS A 24 -23.30 22.11 -4.53
N ARG A 25 -23.65 21.45 -3.43
CA ARG A 25 -22.90 20.26 -2.96
C ARG A 25 -23.24 19.08 -3.86
N VAL A 26 -22.22 18.38 -4.37
CA VAL A 26 -22.34 17.20 -5.26
C VAL A 26 -23.37 16.19 -4.75
N ARG A 27 -23.36 15.92 -3.44
CA ARG A 27 -24.23 14.94 -2.77
C ARG A 27 -25.70 15.36 -2.64
N SER A 28 -26.02 16.61 -2.98
CA SER A 28 -27.38 17.14 -3.07
C SER A 28 -27.89 17.23 -4.51
N TRP A 29 -27.06 16.85 -5.50
CA TRP A 29 -27.39 16.89 -6.91
C TRP A 29 -27.99 15.56 -7.39
N ASP A 30 -28.91 15.65 -8.34
CA ASP A 30 -29.64 14.53 -8.94
C ASP A 30 -29.79 14.88 -10.43
N ASP A 31 -29.28 14.02 -11.31
CA ASP A 31 -29.12 14.30 -12.74
C ASP A 31 -30.47 14.48 -13.45
N GLU A 32 -31.55 13.93 -12.91
CA GLU A 32 -32.91 14.09 -13.44
C GLU A 32 -33.45 15.53 -13.29
N LYS A 33 -32.77 16.39 -12.52
CA LYS A 33 -33.29 17.72 -12.10
C LYS A 33 -32.48 18.90 -12.64
N THR A 34 -31.68 18.67 -13.68
CA THR A 34 -30.88 19.68 -14.39
C THR A 34 -31.78 20.64 -15.21
N LEU A 35 -31.31 21.87 -15.44
CA LEU A 35 -31.94 22.74 -16.44
C LEU A 35 -31.34 22.37 -17.81
N PRO A 36 -32.13 22.16 -18.87
CA PRO A 36 -31.62 21.64 -20.16
C PRO A 36 -30.46 22.42 -20.79
N SER A 37 -30.29 23.69 -20.42
CA SER A 37 -29.24 24.58 -20.93
C SER A 37 -28.04 24.76 -19.97
N PHE A 38 -27.95 23.98 -18.89
CA PHE A 38 -26.85 24.03 -17.93
C PHE A 38 -25.92 22.84 -18.17
N GLN A 39 -24.63 23.14 -18.35
CA GLN A 39 -23.61 22.11 -18.27
C GLN A 39 -23.36 21.77 -16.80
N VAL A 40 -23.43 20.49 -16.47
CA VAL A 40 -23.10 20.00 -15.13
C VAL A 40 -21.64 19.60 -15.11
N SER A 41 -20.88 20.18 -14.18
CA SER A 41 -19.50 19.82 -13.92
C SER A 41 -19.34 19.55 -12.43
N THR A 42 -18.70 18.43 -12.10
CA THR A 42 -18.29 18.11 -10.73
C THR A 42 -16.85 18.58 -10.54
N LEU A 43 -16.59 19.37 -9.51
CA LEU A 43 -15.23 19.73 -9.16
C LEU A 43 -14.47 18.47 -8.73
N GLY A 44 -13.39 18.17 -9.44
CA GLY A 44 -12.49 17.07 -9.10
C GLY A 44 -11.70 17.36 -7.80
N PRO A 45 -11.05 16.33 -7.24
CA PRO A 45 -10.06 16.52 -6.19
C PRO A 45 -8.91 17.40 -6.70
N PHE A 46 -8.18 18.04 -5.77
CA PHE A 46 -6.98 18.78 -6.15
C PHE A 46 -5.91 17.82 -6.68
N ASN A 47 -5.29 18.16 -7.79
CA ASN A 47 -4.03 17.53 -8.19
C ASN A 47 -2.86 18.08 -7.36
N ASP A 48 -1.69 17.47 -7.47
CA ASP A 48 -0.52 17.84 -6.66
C ASP A 48 -0.16 19.32 -6.83
N ASP A 49 -0.20 19.86 -8.05
CA ASP A 49 0.07 21.28 -8.32
C ASP A 49 -0.92 22.20 -7.63
N GLN A 50 -2.21 21.85 -7.65
CA GLN A 50 -3.27 22.60 -6.98
C GLN A 50 -3.12 22.56 -5.45
N VAL A 51 -2.67 21.43 -4.89
CA VAL A 51 -2.33 21.32 -3.46
C VAL A 51 -1.18 22.27 -3.12
N GLN A 52 -0.11 22.29 -3.94
CA GLN A 52 1.03 23.18 -3.72
C GLN A 52 0.62 24.66 -3.82
N GLN A 53 -0.17 25.01 -4.84
CA GLN A 53 -0.71 26.36 -5.02
C GLN A 53 -1.60 26.76 -3.84
N PHE A 54 -2.45 25.87 -3.33
CA PHE A 54 -3.27 26.13 -2.16
C PHE A 54 -2.41 26.50 -0.94
N ILE A 55 -1.36 25.73 -0.65
CA ILE A 55 -0.46 26.00 0.49
C ILE A 55 0.23 27.37 0.33
N GLN A 56 0.75 27.65 -0.86
CA GLN A 56 1.40 28.93 -1.15
C GLN A 56 0.44 30.11 -0.97
N HIS A 57 -0.77 30.02 -1.54
CA HIS A 57 -1.77 31.08 -1.41
C HIS A 57 -2.27 31.26 0.03
N TRP A 58 -2.45 30.16 0.77
CA TRP A 58 -2.88 30.20 2.17
C TRP A 58 -1.88 30.97 3.04
N TYR A 59 -0.60 30.60 2.99
CA TYR A 59 0.43 31.28 3.79
C TYR A 59 0.76 32.67 3.26
N GLY A 60 0.67 32.89 1.94
CA GLY A 60 0.77 34.23 1.35
C GLY A 60 -0.33 35.17 1.86
N ALA A 61 -1.56 34.69 2.00
CA ALA A 61 -2.66 35.47 2.58
C ALA A 61 -2.42 35.78 4.07
N LEU A 62 -1.92 34.82 4.86
CA LEU A 62 -1.56 35.04 6.26
C LEU A 62 -0.41 36.05 6.41
N GLN A 63 0.57 36.01 5.51
CA GLN A 63 1.64 37.01 5.45
C GLN A 63 1.08 38.41 5.17
N GLN A 64 0.20 38.54 4.17
CA GLN A 64 -0.45 39.81 3.84
C GLN A 64 -1.31 40.33 5.00
N ALA A 65 -1.92 39.43 5.78
CA ALA A 65 -2.65 39.74 7.01
C ALA A 65 -1.75 40.01 8.23
N GLY A 66 -0.43 40.09 8.05
CA GLY A 66 0.54 40.41 9.11
C GLY A 66 0.75 39.31 10.14
N GLN A 67 0.31 38.08 9.88
CA GLN A 67 0.47 36.96 10.83
C GLN A 67 1.90 36.42 10.85
N PHE A 68 2.63 36.53 9.74
CA PHE A 68 4.01 36.03 9.60
C PHE A 68 4.88 36.98 8.78
N SER A 69 6.18 37.00 9.07
CA SER A 69 7.20 37.61 8.19
C SER A 69 7.43 36.77 6.94
N GLN A 70 8.15 37.32 5.95
CA GLN A 70 8.49 36.59 4.72
C GLN A 70 9.31 35.32 5.00
N VAL A 71 10.26 35.37 5.94
CA VAL A 71 11.09 34.22 6.32
C VAL A 71 10.23 33.16 7.01
N GLN A 72 9.38 33.55 7.96
CA GLN A 72 8.47 32.64 8.64
C GLN A 72 7.49 31.98 7.67
N THR A 73 6.97 32.75 6.71
CA THR A 73 6.06 32.25 5.66
C THR A 73 6.71 31.14 4.85
N LYS A 74 7.97 31.33 4.42
CA LYS A 74 8.73 30.30 3.69
C LYS A 74 8.90 29.03 4.53
N THR A 75 9.33 29.15 5.78
CA THR A 75 9.47 28.01 6.70
C THR A 75 8.15 27.27 6.94
N ARG A 76 7.04 28.01 7.06
CA ARG A 76 5.69 27.43 7.23
C ARG A 76 5.24 26.64 6.00
N ILE A 77 5.51 27.15 4.80
CA ILE A 77 5.21 26.45 3.54
C ILE A 77 6.01 25.16 3.47
N GLU A 78 7.33 25.20 3.70
CA GLU A 78 8.21 24.03 3.67
C GLU A 78 7.78 22.96 4.69
N SER A 79 7.44 23.37 5.92
CA SER A 79 6.95 22.46 6.96
C SER A 79 5.64 21.80 6.57
N MET A 80 4.67 22.57 6.10
CA MET A 80 3.37 22.04 5.65
C MET A 80 3.55 21.08 4.48
N GLN A 81 4.36 21.43 3.48
CA GLN A 81 4.66 20.59 2.32
C GLN A 81 5.29 19.26 2.73
N LYS A 82 6.27 19.30 3.65
CA LYS A 82 6.88 18.09 4.21
C LYS A 82 5.86 17.23 4.93
N ALA A 83 4.99 17.84 5.74
CA ALA A 83 3.99 17.13 6.51
C ALA A 83 2.92 16.47 5.62
N ILE A 84 2.41 17.15 4.59
CA ILE A 84 1.44 16.52 3.68
C ILE A 84 2.04 15.47 2.76
N GLY A 85 3.35 15.55 2.50
CA GLY A 85 4.06 14.59 1.63
C GLY A 85 4.10 13.17 2.17
N VAL A 86 3.83 12.99 3.48
CA VAL A 86 3.77 11.68 4.14
C VAL A 86 2.34 11.21 4.45
N LEU A 87 1.32 12.03 4.14
CA LEU A 87 -0.08 11.69 4.37
C LEU A 87 -0.72 11.00 3.16
N GLU A 88 -1.80 10.26 3.41
CA GLU A 88 -2.59 9.63 2.35
C GLU A 88 -3.11 10.66 1.35
N ARG A 89 -2.97 10.34 0.05
CA ARG A 89 -3.32 11.26 -1.04
C ARG A 89 -4.78 11.72 -0.97
N ASP A 90 -5.70 10.83 -0.66
CA ASP A 90 -7.14 11.14 -0.57
C ASP A 90 -7.45 12.19 0.50
N LEU A 91 -6.65 12.24 1.57
CA LEU A 91 -6.75 13.25 2.61
C LEU A 91 -6.29 14.62 2.09
N VAL A 92 -5.16 14.63 1.38
CA VAL A 92 -4.49 15.86 0.90
C VAL A 92 -5.20 16.48 -0.30
N GLN A 93 -5.71 15.66 -1.22
CA GLN A 93 -6.38 16.12 -2.43
C GLN A 93 -7.81 16.63 -2.17
N ASN A 94 -8.37 16.37 -0.98
CA ASN A 94 -9.68 16.87 -0.61
C ASN A 94 -9.59 18.33 -0.10
N PRO A 95 -10.21 19.32 -0.78
CA PRO A 95 -10.05 20.73 -0.40
C PRO A 95 -10.51 21.07 1.02
N LEU A 96 -11.56 20.41 1.54
CA LEU A 96 -12.04 20.64 2.90
C LEU A 96 -11.03 20.12 3.93
N LEU A 97 -10.48 18.93 3.70
CA LEU A 97 -9.50 18.33 4.59
C LEU A 97 -8.18 19.08 4.54
N LEU A 98 -7.70 19.46 3.34
CA LEU A 98 -6.51 20.29 3.18
C LEU A 98 -6.65 21.64 3.89
N THR A 99 -7.81 22.29 3.77
CA THR A 99 -8.10 23.52 4.52
C THR A 99 -8.08 23.28 6.02
N THR A 100 -8.65 22.17 6.48
CA THR A 100 -8.68 21.81 7.90
C THR A 100 -7.28 21.56 8.44
N MET A 101 -6.43 20.85 7.69
CA MET A 101 -5.02 20.64 8.01
C MET A 101 -4.24 21.96 8.05
N ALA A 102 -4.46 22.86 7.08
CA ALA A 102 -3.81 24.18 7.09
C ALA A 102 -4.20 25.00 8.34
N VAL A 103 -5.45 24.89 8.79
CA VAL A 103 -5.90 25.49 10.05
C VAL A 103 -5.26 24.82 11.26
N VAL A 104 -5.13 23.49 11.29
CA VAL A 104 -4.42 22.78 12.37
C VAL A 104 -2.95 23.23 12.43
N HIS A 105 -2.23 23.18 11.30
CA HIS A 105 -0.83 23.58 11.22
C HIS A 105 -0.60 25.06 11.60
N PHE A 106 -1.52 25.95 11.22
CA PHE A 106 -1.45 27.35 11.64
C PHE A 106 -1.49 27.51 13.17
N ASN A 107 -2.34 26.73 13.85
CA ASN A 107 -2.56 26.85 15.28
C ASN A 107 -1.56 26.05 16.13
N ASP A 108 -1.25 24.82 15.73
CA ASP A 108 -0.47 23.86 16.52
C ASP A 108 1.03 23.91 16.14
N ALA A 109 1.42 24.87 15.32
CA ALA A 109 2.74 25.07 14.74
C ALA A 109 3.28 23.94 13.83
N ASP A 110 2.77 22.72 13.92
CA ASP A 110 3.02 21.65 12.97
C ASP A 110 1.80 20.73 12.87
N LEU A 111 1.74 19.88 11.85
CA LEU A 111 0.74 18.81 11.80
C LEU A 111 1.17 17.66 12.73
N PRO A 112 0.23 17.08 13.51
CA PRO A 112 0.50 15.84 14.23
C PRO A 112 1.00 14.75 13.29
N ARG A 113 2.06 14.04 13.69
CA ARG A 113 2.62 12.92 12.91
C ARG A 113 1.69 11.70 12.95
N GLU A 114 1.05 11.47 14.09
CA GLU A 114 0.14 10.36 14.30
C GLU A 114 -1.23 10.68 13.69
N ARG A 115 -1.72 9.84 12.77
CA ARG A 115 -2.96 10.08 12.02
C ARG A 115 -4.17 10.28 12.93
N VAL A 116 -4.30 9.54 14.03
CA VAL A 116 -5.41 9.71 15.00
C VAL A 116 -5.37 11.04 15.75
N LYS A 117 -4.20 11.63 15.99
CA LYS A 117 -4.09 12.98 16.55
C LYS A 117 -4.53 14.01 15.52
N LEU A 118 -4.13 13.83 14.26
CA LEU A 118 -4.57 14.67 13.15
C LEU A 118 -6.09 14.62 12.97
N TYR A 119 -6.69 13.42 12.94
CA TYR A 119 -8.14 13.25 12.84
C TYR A 119 -8.89 13.91 14.01
N LYS A 120 -8.40 13.74 15.24
CA LYS A 120 -8.95 14.41 16.41
C LYS A 120 -8.90 15.94 16.28
N ARG A 121 -7.75 16.50 15.91
CA ARG A 121 -7.59 17.95 15.71
C ARG A 121 -8.47 18.48 14.58
N ALA A 122 -8.56 17.74 13.48
CA ALA A 122 -9.40 18.11 12.36
C ALA A 122 -10.88 18.09 12.74
N ALA A 123 -11.34 17.09 13.50
CA ALA A 123 -12.68 17.03 14.06
C ALA A 123 -12.97 18.22 14.99
N GLU A 124 -12.04 18.58 15.88
CA GLU A 124 -12.14 19.75 16.76
C GLU A 124 -12.32 21.05 15.96
N VAL A 125 -11.55 21.23 14.89
CA VAL A 125 -11.65 22.41 14.00
C VAL A 125 -13.03 22.47 13.33
N LEU A 126 -13.48 21.36 12.73
CA LEU A 126 -14.75 21.31 12.00
C LEU A 126 -15.97 21.49 12.91
N LEU A 127 -15.93 20.95 14.13
CA LEU A 127 -17.06 21.04 15.07
C LEU A 127 -17.11 22.38 15.79
N LYS A 128 -15.96 22.95 16.16
CA LYS A 128 -15.88 24.10 17.08
C LYS A 128 -15.41 25.39 16.43
N ARG A 129 -14.38 25.35 15.56
CA ARG A 129 -13.62 26.55 15.18
C ARG A 129 -14.13 27.28 13.95
N TRP A 130 -14.89 26.64 13.06
CA TRP A 130 -15.53 27.32 11.91
C TRP A 130 -16.58 28.40 12.29
N GLN A 131 -16.76 28.66 13.58
CA GLN A 131 -17.72 29.63 14.11
C GLN A 131 -17.14 30.98 14.56
N GLN A 132 -15.87 31.08 14.97
CA GLN A 132 -15.40 32.29 15.68
C GLN A 132 -15.39 33.58 14.83
N HIS A 133 -15.55 33.49 13.50
CA HIS A 133 -15.47 34.65 12.61
C HIS A 133 -16.78 35.05 11.90
N ARG A 134 -17.94 34.42 12.20
CA ARG A 134 -19.23 34.82 11.61
C ARG A 134 -20.21 35.34 12.68
N ALA A 135 -20.08 36.64 12.97
CA ALA A 135 -21.09 37.55 13.53
C ALA A 135 -22.09 36.94 14.55
N GLY A 136 -21.67 36.84 15.82
CA GLY A 136 -22.58 36.87 16.98
C GLY A 136 -23.49 35.66 17.21
N LYS A 137 -23.26 34.50 16.59
CA LYS A 137 -24.03 33.27 16.87
C LYS A 137 -23.26 32.31 17.77
N ALA A 138 -23.94 31.81 18.80
CA ALA A 138 -23.43 30.84 19.77
C ALA A 138 -22.80 29.59 19.12
N GLY A 139 -21.81 29.03 19.80
CA GLY A 139 -21.12 27.80 19.40
C GLY A 139 -22.07 26.59 19.32
N LEU A 140 -21.70 25.47 18.66
CA LEU A 140 -22.48 24.21 18.75
C LEU A 140 -22.70 23.80 20.21
N LEU A 141 -21.60 23.75 20.96
CA LEU A 141 -21.57 23.39 22.37
C LEU A 141 -22.46 24.34 23.20
N GLU A 142 -22.35 25.64 22.96
CA GLU A 142 -23.13 26.67 23.65
C GLU A 142 -24.63 26.60 23.28
N THR A 143 -24.96 26.41 22.00
CA THR A 143 -26.34 26.28 21.51
C THR A 143 -27.01 25.03 22.10
N LEU A 144 -26.26 23.94 22.20
CA LEU A 144 -26.76 22.70 22.79
C LEU A 144 -26.72 22.71 24.32
N GLY A 145 -25.85 23.52 24.93
CA GLY A 145 -25.58 23.48 26.37
C GLY A 145 -24.83 22.21 26.78
N ILE A 146 -23.96 21.68 25.92
CA ILE A 146 -23.19 20.44 26.13
C ILE A 146 -21.69 20.71 26.13
N GLY A 147 -20.92 19.78 26.70
CA GLY A 147 -19.48 19.75 26.60
C GLY A 147 -18.98 18.65 25.66
N ASP A 148 -17.66 18.46 25.68
CA ASP A 148 -17.01 17.39 24.91
C ASP A 148 -17.38 15.99 25.40
N ARG A 149 -17.81 15.88 26.67
CA ARG A 149 -18.18 14.61 27.30
C ARG A 149 -19.45 14.01 26.71
N GLU A 150 -20.37 14.84 26.23
CA GLU A 150 -21.61 14.41 25.57
C GLU A 150 -21.42 14.37 24.05
N LEU A 151 -20.71 15.35 23.48
CA LEU A 151 -20.58 15.51 22.03
C LEU A 151 -19.84 14.34 21.36
N TYR A 152 -18.65 13.99 21.84
CA TYR A 152 -17.80 13.03 21.14
C TYR A 152 -18.30 11.58 21.25
N PRO A 153 -18.76 11.10 22.42
CA PRO A 153 -19.37 9.76 22.50
C PRO A 153 -20.58 9.58 21.58
N ALA A 154 -21.42 10.62 21.43
CA ALA A 154 -22.51 10.60 20.48
C ALA A 154 -22.02 10.48 19.03
N LEU A 155 -21.02 11.28 18.64
CA LEU A 155 -20.41 11.20 17.30
C LEU A 155 -19.78 9.84 17.00
N TRP A 156 -19.07 9.26 17.97
CA TRP A 156 -18.47 7.93 17.86
C TRP A 156 -19.55 6.86 17.64
N GLU A 157 -20.65 6.90 18.39
CA GLU A 157 -21.75 5.95 18.24
C GLU A 157 -22.46 6.09 16.88
N LEU A 158 -22.70 7.34 16.44
CA LEU A 158 -23.27 7.60 15.11
C LEU A 158 -22.38 7.02 14.00
N ALA A 159 -21.06 7.20 14.11
CA ALA A 159 -20.09 6.67 13.15
C ALA A 159 -20.04 5.14 13.18
N TYR A 160 -20.05 4.52 14.35
CA TYR A 160 -20.10 3.07 14.49
C TYR A 160 -21.35 2.46 13.85
N HIS A 161 -22.53 3.06 14.09
CA HIS A 161 -23.78 2.58 13.50
C HIS A 161 -23.84 2.81 12.00
N ALA A 162 -23.37 3.96 11.50
CA ALA A 162 -23.20 4.16 10.08
C ALA A 162 -22.27 3.07 9.52
N HIS A 163 -21.08 2.90 10.10
CA HIS A 163 -20.12 1.90 9.63
C HIS A 163 -20.68 0.47 9.63
N SER A 164 -21.47 0.09 10.64
CA SER A 164 -22.10 -1.23 10.75
C SER A 164 -23.19 -1.52 9.71
N THR A 165 -23.73 -0.51 9.03
CA THR A 165 -24.89 -0.65 8.13
C THR A 165 -24.55 -0.60 6.63
N ALA A 166 -23.29 -0.35 6.26
CA ALA A 166 -22.84 -0.29 4.87
C ALA A 166 -22.28 -1.62 4.35
N GLY A 167 -22.64 -1.94 3.09
CA GLY A 167 -21.85 -2.81 2.23
C GLY A 167 -20.59 -2.08 1.75
N SER A 168 -19.60 -2.86 1.31
CA SER A 168 -18.15 -2.58 1.25
C SER A 168 -17.64 -1.26 0.62
N GLU A 169 -18.44 -0.47 -0.11
CA GLU A 169 -17.87 0.57 -0.99
C GLU A 169 -18.45 2.00 -0.88
N LYS A 170 -19.49 2.26 -0.07
CA LYS A 170 -20.05 3.63 0.08
C LYS A 170 -20.23 4.04 1.53
N ALA A 171 -20.07 5.34 1.80
CA ALA A 171 -20.45 5.93 3.09
C ALA A 171 -21.89 5.54 3.42
N ALA A 172 -22.04 4.81 4.51
CA ALA A 172 -23.31 4.21 4.91
C ALA A 172 -24.35 5.27 5.22
N ASP A 173 -25.59 5.00 4.83
CA ASP A 173 -26.72 5.80 5.24
C ASP A 173 -27.14 5.39 6.65
N LEU A 174 -27.11 6.34 7.57
CA LEU A 174 -27.65 6.24 8.92
C LEU A 174 -29.07 6.80 8.91
N PRO A 175 -30.12 5.99 9.16
CA PRO A 175 -31.49 6.50 9.24
C PRO A 175 -31.61 7.64 10.27
N ARG A 176 -32.32 8.71 9.90
CA ARG A 176 -32.49 9.87 10.81
C ARG A 176 -33.12 9.47 12.13
N SER A 177 -34.09 8.54 12.11
CA SER A 177 -34.69 7.99 13.33
C SER A 177 -33.64 7.36 14.24
N LYS A 178 -32.71 6.58 13.69
CA LYS A 178 -31.61 5.97 14.45
C LYS A 178 -30.63 7.01 14.97
N ALA A 179 -30.30 8.03 14.17
CA ALA A 179 -29.43 9.11 14.58
C ALA A 179 -30.03 9.90 15.77
N ILE A 180 -31.33 10.21 15.72
CA ILE A 180 -32.06 10.85 16.82
C ILE A 180 -32.06 9.95 18.06
N GLU A 181 -32.40 8.66 17.93
CA GLU A 181 -32.40 7.71 19.05
C GLU A 181 -31.05 7.67 19.79
N ILE A 182 -29.94 7.65 19.03
CA ILE A 182 -28.58 7.67 19.60
C ILE A 182 -28.32 9.00 20.32
N LEU A 183 -28.59 10.13 19.66
CA LEU A 183 -28.34 11.46 20.21
C LEU A 183 -29.17 11.74 21.47
N GLU A 184 -30.45 11.35 21.49
CA GLU A 184 -31.30 11.50 22.66
C GLU A 184 -30.76 10.75 23.87
N ARG A 185 -30.20 9.55 23.67
CA ARG A 185 -29.60 8.76 24.74
C ARG A 185 -28.38 9.48 25.34
N HIS A 186 -27.52 10.03 24.50
CA HIS A 186 -26.34 10.80 24.94
C HIS A 186 -26.71 12.16 25.55
N PHE A 187 -27.84 12.73 25.14
CA PHE A 187 -28.34 14.02 25.63
C PHE A 187 -29.43 13.87 26.71
N ALA A 188 -29.62 12.67 27.26
CA ALA A 188 -30.74 12.38 28.17
C ALA A 188 -30.77 13.24 29.44
N ALA A 189 -29.62 13.76 29.87
CA ALA A 189 -29.49 14.64 31.02
C ALA A 189 -29.88 16.11 30.73
N LEU A 190 -30.13 16.47 29.46
CA LEU A 190 -30.49 17.83 29.05
C LEU A 190 -32.00 18.03 29.04
N GLU A 191 -32.43 19.28 29.15
CA GLU A 191 -33.81 19.63 28.83
C GLU A 191 -34.09 19.45 27.33
N LYS A 192 -35.22 18.78 27.04
CA LYS A 192 -35.70 18.48 25.69
C LYS A 192 -34.63 17.80 24.79
N PRO A 193 -34.15 16.59 25.14
CA PRO A 193 -33.09 15.89 24.39
C PRO A 193 -33.39 15.73 22.90
N TRP A 194 -34.65 15.49 22.54
CA TRP A 194 -35.11 15.42 21.16
C TRP A 194 -34.82 16.70 20.36
N GLU A 195 -35.13 17.87 20.94
CA GLU A 195 -34.91 19.17 20.30
C GLU A 195 -33.40 19.41 20.11
N LYS A 196 -32.60 19.08 21.12
CA LYS A 196 -31.13 19.16 21.07
C LYS A 196 -30.53 18.23 20.01
N ALA A 197 -31.04 17.00 19.88
CA ALA A 197 -30.63 16.06 18.82
C ALA A 197 -30.90 16.63 17.42
N ASN A 198 -32.05 17.28 17.21
CA ASN A 198 -32.38 17.93 15.95
C ASN A 198 -31.47 19.11 15.64
N ILE A 199 -31.24 20.00 16.62
CA ILE A 199 -30.32 21.14 16.48
C ILE A 199 -28.91 20.64 16.11
N PHE A 200 -28.45 19.57 16.77
CA PHE A 200 -27.17 18.94 16.47
C PHE A 200 -27.10 18.48 15.01
N LEU A 201 -28.08 17.69 14.56
CA LEU A 201 -28.12 17.16 13.20
C LEU A 201 -28.20 18.24 12.13
N GLU A 202 -28.94 19.32 12.38
CA GLU A 202 -28.96 20.49 11.50
C GLU A 202 -27.61 21.20 11.45
N TYR A 203 -26.96 21.33 12.60
CA TYR A 203 -25.66 21.98 12.68
C TYR A 203 -24.59 21.21 11.91
N VAL A 204 -24.44 19.90 12.16
CA VAL A 204 -23.38 19.11 11.52
C VAL A 204 -23.56 19.02 10.00
N ASP A 205 -24.81 18.98 9.54
CA ASP A 205 -25.18 19.00 8.12
C ASP A 205 -24.86 20.33 7.45
N GLN A 206 -25.26 21.45 8.08
CA GLN A 206 -25.10 22.76 7.45
C GLN A 206 -23.68 23.31 7.59
N ARG A 207 -22.99 23.05 8.71
CA ARG A 207 -21.79 23.80 9.12
C ARG A 207 -20.53 22.96 9.23
N ALA A 208 -20.56 21.83 9.94
CA ALA A 208 -19.36 21.04 10.20
C ALA A 208 -18.96 20.16 9.01
N GLY A 209 -19.93 19.71 8.21
CA GLY A 209 -19.68 18.81 7.08
C GLY A 209 -19.19 17.42 7.50
N ILE A 210 -19.29 17.05 8.78
CA ILE A 210 -18.93 15.71 9.30
C ILE A 210 -20.06 14.70 9.05
N LEU A 211 -21.31 15.14 9.11
CA LEU A 211 -22.51 14.34 8.85
C LEU A 211 -23.39 15.16 7.93
N VAL A 212 -23.87 14.56 6.83
CA VAL A 212 -24.68 15.27 5.82
C VAL A 212 -25.99 14.54 5.61
N GLY A 213 -27.10 15.27 5.69
CA GLY A 213 -28.45 14.72 5.49
C GLY A 213 -28.82 14.52 4.01
N ARG A 214 -29.55 13.45 3.70
CA ARG A 214 -30.10 13.11 2.38
C ARG A 214 -31.60 12.80 2.50
N GLY A 215 -32.35 12.87 1.39
CA GLY A 215 -33.81 12.67 1.38
C GLY A 215 -34.66 13.95 1.32
N GLY A 216 -34.14 15.04 0.76
CA GLY A 216 -34.91 16.28 0.59
C GLY A 216 -34.98 17.13 1.87
N LEU A 217 -36.09 17.85 2.07
CA LEU A 217 -36.28 18.72 3.25
C LEU A 217 -36.36 17.93 4.56
N GLU A 218 -36.82 16.69 4.51
CA GLU A 218 -37.04 15.83 5.69
C GLU A 218 -35.78 15.11 6.16
N LYS A 219 -34.70 15.12 5.36
CA LYS A 219 -33.40 14.50 5.66
C LYS A 219 -33.54 13.09 6.25
N THR A 220 -34.18 12.18 5.52
CA THR A 220 -34.52 10.83 6.00
C THR A 220 -33.31 9.97 6.41
N VAL A 221 -32.11 10.26 5.87
CA VAL A 221 -30.86 9.59 6.24
C VAL A 221 -29.70 10.58 6.37
N TYR A 222 -28.66 10.22 7.12
CA TYR A 222 -27.42 10.96 7.28
C TYR A 222 -26.23 10.09 6.87
N ALA A 223 -25.18 10.68 6.31
CA ALA A 223 -23.97 9.94 5.98
C ALA A 223 -22.72 10.77 6.30
N PHE A 224 -21.63 10.09 6.65
CA PHE A 224 -20.31 10.71 6.79
C PHE A 224 -19.74 10.97 5.40
N PRO A 225 -19.37 12.21 5.03
CA PRO A 225 -18.84 12.45 3.71
C PRO A 225 -17.43 11.96 3.51
N HIS A 226 -16.66 11.85 4.59
CA HIS A 226 -15.31 11.34 4.57
C HIS A 226 -15.29 9.99 5.27
N ARG A 227 -14.98 8.93 4.51
CA ARG A 227 -14.94 7.56 5.00
C ARG A 227 -13.92 7.40 6.14
N THR A 228 -12.79 8.08 6.04
CA THR A 228 -11.74 8.06 7.06
C THR A 228 -12.18 8.65 8.40
N PHE A 229 -13.02 9.69 8.43
CA PHE A 229 -13.63 10.18 9.67
C PHE A 229 -14.64 9.19 10.26
N GLN A 230 -15.42 8.53 9.39
CA GLN A 230 -16.34 7.48 9.81
C GLN A 230 -15.59 6.31 10.46
N GLU A 231 -14.49 5.87 9.86
CA GLU A 231 -13.61 4.81 10.37
C GLU A 231 -12.91 5.22 11.66
N TYR A 232 -12.35 6.44 11.74
CA TYR A 232 -11.72 6.95 12.94
C TYR A 232 -12.70 6.95 14.12
N PHE A 233 -13.87 7.56 13.96
CA PHE A 233 -14.86 7.63 15.03
C PHE A 233 -15.48 6.26 15.38
N ALA A 234 -15.69 5.39 14.40
CA ALA A 234 -16.15 4.02 14.65
C ALA A 234 -15.09 3.20 15.41
N GLY A 235 -13.81 3.36 15.05
CA GLY A 235 -12.67 2.78 15.75
C GLY A 235 -12.57 3.28 17.18
N THR A 236 -12.67 4.59 17.40
CA THR A 236 -12.72 5.16 18.76
C THR A 236 -13.92 4.62 19.54
N TYR A 237 -15.09 4.44 18.92
CA TYR A 237 -16.24 3.86 19.60
C TYR A 237 -15.97 2.44 20.12
N LEU A 238 -15.34 1.60 19.28
CA LEU A 238 -14.96 0.23 19.64
C LEU A 238 -14.09 0.21 20.91
N THR A 239 -13.15 1.15 21.05
CA THR A 239 -12.18 1.15 22.16
C THR A 239 -12.72 1.76 23.46
N LYS A 240 -13.73 2.63 23.39
CA LYS A 240 -14.30 3.31 24.56
C LYS A 240 -15.30 2.44 25.32
N ARG A 241 -15.81 1.37 24.71
CA ARG A 241 -16.42 0.23 25.41
C ARG A 241 -15.31 -0.63 26.03
N ARG A 242 -14.57 -0.03 26.98
CA ARG A 242 -13.30 -0.52 27.54
C ARG A 242 -13.28 -2.03 27.85
N GLU A 243 -14.39 -2.55 28.38
CA GLU A 243 -14.61 -3.99 28.55
C GLU A 243 -15.18 -4.61 27.27
N GLY A 244 -14.46 -5.58 26.71
CA GLY A 244 -14.91 -6.34 25.54
C GLY A 244 -14.50 -5.78 24.18
N PHE A 245 -13.57 -4.81 24.12
CA PHE A 245 -13.00 -4.34 22.85
C PHE A 245 -12.42 -5.49 22.01
N ASP A 246 -11.67 -6.38 22.64
CA ASP A 246 -11.17 -7.64 22.08
C ASP A 246 -12.30 -8.52 21.49
N ARG A 247 -13.39 -8.69 22.23
CA ARG A 247 -14.55 -9.47 21.77
C ARG A 247 -15.27 -8.79 20.61
N GLU A 248 -15.38 -7.48 20.62
CA GLU A 248 -15.97 -6.73 19.52
C GLU A 248 -15.10 -6.81 18.26
N LEU A 249 -13.77 -6.74 18.39
CA LEU A 249 -12.85 -6.95 17.27
C LEU A 249 -13.06 -8.34 16.64
N LEU A 250 -13.13 -9.39 17.45
CA LEU A 250 -13.35 -10.75 16.96
C LEU A 250 -14.68 -10.88 16.18
N LYS A 251 -15.76 -10.23 16.65
CA LYS A 251 -17.02 -10.18 15.89
C LYS A 251 -16.87 -9.44 14.56
N LYS A 252 -15.99 -8.44 14.47
CA LYS A 252 -15.80 -7.66 13.24
C LYS A 252 -15.04 -8.41 12.15
N LEU A 253 -14.31 -9.47 12.50
CA LEU A 253 -13.58 -10.30 11.53
C LEU A 253 -14.52 -11.00 10.52
N GLU A 254 -15.78 -11.25 10.89
CA GLU A 254 -16.80 -11.84 10.01
C GLU A 254 -17.17 -10.92 8.83
N HIS A 255 -16.84 -9.63 8.92
CA HIS A 255 -17.13 -8.63 7.89
C HIS A 255 -15.98 -8.42 6.89
N GLY A 256 -14.97 -9.30 6.88
CA GLY A 256 -13.82 -9.20 5.97
C GLY A 256 -12.88 -8.05 6.33
N ASP A 257 -12.32 -7.39 5.31
CA ASP A 257 -11.37 -6.28 5.42
C ASP A 257 -12.03 -4.93 5.75
N TYR A 258 -13.36 -4.84 5.63
CA TYR A 258 -14.11 -3.59 5.73
C TYR A 258 -13.92 -2.83 7.06
N TRP A 259 -13.75 -3.54 8.17
CA TRP A 259 -13.51 -2.94 9.50
C TRP A 259 -12.02 -2.74 9.83
N GLN A 260 -11.10 -3.19 8.98
CA GLN A 260 -9.67 -3.19 9.28
C GLN A 260 -9.13 -1.81 9.61
N VAL A 261 -9.43 -0.81 8.78
CA VAL A 261 -8.97 0.57 9.00
C VAL A 261 -9.54 1.15 10.29
N ALA A 262 -10.83 0.90 10.57
CA ALA A 262 -11.45 1.34 11.82
C ALA A 262 -10.83 0.66 13.05
N ALA A 263 -10.52 -0.64 12.97
CA ALA A 263 -9.86 -1.37 14.04
C ALA A 263 -8.44 -0.84 14.33
N GLN A 264 -7.65 -0.58 13.27
CA GLN A 264 -6.31 0.01 13.39
C GLN A 264 -6.36 1.43 13.98
N LEU A 265 -7.26 2.30 13.48
CA LEU A 265 -7.44 3.65 14.03
C LEU A 265 -7.92 3.62 15.48
N GLY A 266 -8.72 2.62 15.86
CA GLY A 266 -9.10 2.37 17.25
C GLY A 266 -7.89 2.06 18.13
N LEU A 267 -7.01 1.15 17.69
CA LEU A 267 -5.77 0.82 18.39
C LEU A 267 -4.86 2.04 18.54
N GLU A 268 -4.65 2.79 17.47
CA GLU A 268 -3.83 4.01 17.51
C GLU A 268 -4.42 5.06 18.44
N ASP A 269 -5.74 5.23 18.49
CA ASP A 269 -6.38 6.12 19.45
C ASP A 269 -6.07 5.67 20.88
N LEU A 270 -6.05 4.35 21.16
CA LEU A 270 -5.64 3.83 22.46
C LEU A 270 -4.19 4.19 22.79
N LEU A 271 -3.27 4.05 21.85
CA LEU A 271 -1.85 4.31 22.06
C LEU A 271 -1.56 5.81 22.24
N HIS A 272 -2.07 6.63 21.32
CA HIS A 272 -1.60 8.00 21.14
C HIS A 272 -2.49 9.05 21.80
N ASN A 273 -3.82 8.84 21.79
CA ASN A 273 -4.78 9.80 22.35
C ASN A 273 -5.22 9.43 23.76
N ALA A 274 -5.54 8.16 24.01
CA ALA A 274 -6.02 7.67 25.29
C ALA A 274 -4.89 7.24 26.23
N GLN A 275 -3.69 6.99 25.71
CA GLN A 275 -2.51 6.53 26.46
C GLN A 275 -2.78 5.25 27.28
N MET A 276 -3.44 4.28 26.66
CA MET A 276 -3.80 2.98 27.23
C MET A 276 -3.09 1.81 26.51
N PRO A 277 -1.76 1.72 26.57
CA PRO A 277 -0.99 0.72 25.83
C PRO A 277 -1.29 -0.72 26.24
N ASN A 278 -1.66 -0.97 27.50
CA ASN A 278 -2.01 -2.31 27.96
C ASN A 278 -3.29 -2.85 27.30
N LEU A 279 -4.27 -1.97 27.02
CA LEU A 279 -5.48 -2.36 26.30
C LEU A 279 -5.18 -2.64 24.83
N ALA A 280 -4.24 -1.90 24.23
CA ALA A 280 -3.76 -2.18 22.88
C ALA A 280 -3.03 -3.53 22.79
N LEU A 281 -2.17 -3.84 23.76
CA LEU A 281 -1.52 -5.16 23.87
C LEU A 281 -2.55 -6.28 24.01
N ASN A 282 -3.52 -6.15 24.91
CA ASN A 282 -4.57 -7.15 25.09
C ASN A 282 -5.37 -7.40 23.80
N ALA A 283 -5.67 -6.35 23.05
CA ALA A 283 -6.36 -6.47 21.76
C ALA A 283 -5.52 -7.23 20.72
N ALA A 284 -4.22 -6.93 20.63
CA ALA A 284 -3.30 -7.66 19.76
C ALA A 284 -3.22 -9.13 20.17
N TYR A 285 -3.11 -9.43 21.46
CA TYR A 285 -3.02 -10.81 21.96
C TYR A 285 -4.30 -11.61 21.72
N ALA A 286 -5.47 -10.98 21.84
CA ALA A 286 -6.75 -11.63 21.56
C ALA A 286 -6.91 -12.02 20.09
N LEU A 287 -6.37 -11.23 19.17
CA LEU A 287 -6.41 -11.49 17.73
C LEU A 287 -5.39 -12.56 17.27
N CYS A 288 -4.39 -12.87 18.10
CA CYS A 288 -3.44 -13.97 17.88
C CYS A 288 -3.59 -15.05 18.97
N PRO A 289 -4.65 -15.89 18.88
CA PRO A 289 -4.95 -16.88 19.89
C PRO A 289 -3.81 -17.90 20.05
N ASN A 290 -3.70 -18.48 21.25
CA ASN A 290 -2.73 -19.54 21.54
C ASN A 290 -3.17 -20.94 21.06
N THR A 291 -4.37 -21.05 20.50
CA THR A 291 -4.91 -22.26 19.91
C THR A 291 -4.64 -22.31 18.41
N ALA A 292 -4.57 -23.52 17.85
CA ALA A 292 -4.45 -23.69 16.41
C ALA A 292 -5.67 -23.13 15.68
N ILE A 293 -5.42 -22.44 14.56
CA ILE A 293 -6.46 -21.94 13.65
C ILE A 293 -6.55 -22.89 12.46
N ALA A 294 -7.77 -23.35 12.15
CA ALA A 294 -8.00 -24.19 10.97
C ALA A 294 -7.84 -23.36 9.68
N GLU A 295 -7.38 -23.99 8.59
CA GLU A 295 -7.04 -23.27 7.36
C GLU A 295 -8.26 -22.62 6.67
N HIS A 296 -9.45 -23.20 6.85
CA HIS A 296 -10.69 -22.66 6.30
C HIS A 296 -11.26 -21.47 7.09
N GLU A 297 -10.73 -21.17 8.28
CA GLU A 297 -11.23 -20.10 9.18
C GLU A 297 -10.69 -18.72 8.77
N GLN A 298 -11.11 -18.22 7.60
CA GLN A 298 -10.59 -16.96 7.06
C GLN A 298 -10.72 -15.77 8.01
N ALA A 299 -11.82 -15.68 8.77
CA ALA A 299 -12.01 -14.60 9.74
C ALA A 299 -10.88 -14.58 10.79
N LEU A 300 -10.49 -15.74 11.32
CA LEU A 300 -9.40 -15.83 12.29
C LEU A 300 -8.03 -15.53 11.66
N TRP A 301 -7.80 -15.90 10.40
CA TRP A 301 -6.59 -15.49 9.67
C TRP A 301 -6.52 -13.99 9.41
N ARG A 302 -7.66 -13.32 9.17
CA ARG A 302 -7.74 -11.85 9.19
C ARG A 302 -7.42 -11.29 10.56
N GLY A 303 -7.82 -11.98 11.63
CA GLY A 303 -7.41 -11.69 12.99
C GLY A 303 -5.88 -11.67 13.15
N ILE A 304 -5.18 -12.66 12.60
CA ILE A 304 -3.70 -12.68 12.58
C ILE A 304 -3.14 -11.46 11.85
N LEU A 305 -3.69 -11.09 10.68
CA LEU A 305 -3.26 -9.90 9.95
C LEU A 305 -3.48 -8.61 10.76
N TRP A 306 -4.65 -8.46 11.40
CA TRP A 306 -4.92 -7.30 12.25
C TRP A 306 -3.98 -7.27 13.46
N SER A 307 -3.74 -8.41 14.10
CA SER A 307 -2.77 -8.58 15.17
C SER A 307 -1.36 -8.16 14.74
N ALA A 308 -0.98 -8.44 13.49
CA ALA A 308 0.30 -8.06 12.92
C ALA A 308 0.42 -6.54 12.77
N HIS A 309 -0.57 -5.90 12.15
CA HIS A 309 -0.65 -4.43 12.07
C HIS A 309 -0.62 -3.79 13.46
N PHE A 310 -1.27 -4.41 14.44
CA PHE A 310 -1.24 -3.92 15.81
C PHE A 310 0.14 -4.08 16.45
N ALA A 311 0.84 -5.19 16.20
CA ALA A 311 2.18 -5.41 16.71
C ALA A 311 3.19 -4.40 16.13
N GLU A 312 3.05 -4.07 14.84
CA GLU A 312 3.85 -3.04 14.18
C GLU A 312 3.66 -1.68 14.88
N GLU A 313 2.42 -1.25 15.07
CA GLU A 313 2.09 0.04 15.67
C GLU A 313 2.48 0.13 17.16
N ILE A 314 2.33 -0.96 17.92
CA ILE A 314 2.73 -1.02 19.34
C ILE A 314 4.25 -1.00 19.48
N GLY A 315 4.97 -1.62 18.55
CA GLY A 315 6.43 -1.75 18.52
C GLY A 315 6.97 -2.94 19.31
N GLN A 316 7.96 -3.64 18.74
CA GLN A 316 8.54 -4.87 19.32
C GLN A 316 9.14 -4.65 20.72
N GLU A 317 9.78 -3.51 20.98
CA GLU A 317 10.39 -3.22 22.28
C GLU A 317 9.34 -3.20 23.41
N ARG A 318 8.21 -2.53 23.16
CA ARG A 318 7.10 -2.46 24.12
C ARG A 318 6.46 -3.82 24.32
N ILE A 319 6.30 -4.59 23.25
CA ILE A 319 5.75 -5.95 23.33
C ILE A 319 6.68 -6.82 24.17
N LYS A 320 7.99 -6.84 23.90
CA LYS A 320 8.99 -7.64 24.63
C LYS A 320 9.12 -7.26 26.10
N ALA A 321 8.77 -6.03 26.48
CA ALA A 321 8.74 -5.60 27.87
C ALA A 321 7.60 -6.22 28.68
N ASP A 322 6.56 -6.78 28.03
CA ASP A 322 5.49 -7.50 28.71
C ASP A 322 5.93 -8.93 29.06
N THR A 323 5.74 -9.32 30.32
CA THR A 323 6.17 -10.62 30.89
C THR A 323 5.01 -11.59 31.10
N LEU A 324 3.81 -11.27 30.63
CA LEU A 324 2.67 -12.20 30.64
C LEU A 324 2.99 -13.49 29.87
N ALA A 325 2.59 -14.65 30.42
CA ALA A 325 2.92 -15.97 29.88
C ALA A 325 2.53 -16.19 28.41
N ASN A 326 1.40 -15.61 27.97
CA ASN A 326 0.91 -15.69 26.59
C ASN A 326 1.15 -14.40 25.76
N GLY A 327 1.76 -13.38 26.39
CA GLY A 327 2.14 -12.10 25.81
C GLY A 327 3.62 -12.05 25.47
N GLY A 328 4.20 -10.85 25.44
CA GLY A 328 5.65 -10.69 25.32
C GLY A 328 6.28 -11.31 24.07
N GLN A 329 7.45 -11.92 24.25
CA GLN A 329 8.14 -12.68 23.21
C GLN A 329 7.33 -13.90 22.73
N SER A 330 6.61 -14.59 23.62
CA SER A 330 5.77 -15.75 23.29
C SER A 330 4.66 -15.39 22.29
N TYR A 331 4.09 -14.18 22.42
CA TYR A 331 3.17 -13.64 21.42
C TYR A 331 3.85 -13.35 20.08
N LEU A 332 5.02 -12.71 20.07
CA LEU A 332 5.74 -12.39 18.83
C LEU A 332 6.11 -13.66 18.05
N ASP A 333 6.65 -14.68 18.72
CA ASP A 333 7.02 -15.95 18.09
C ASP A 333 5.79 -16.63 17.47
N ARG A 334 4.66 -16.61 18.19
CA ARG A 334 3.39 -17.15 17.71
C ARG A 334 2.84 -16.36 16.51
N LEU A 335 2.87 -15.03 16.58
CA LEU A 335 2.42 -14.15 15.50
C LEU A 335 3.25 -14.37 14.24
N ILE A 336 4.58 -14.35 14.35
CA ILE A 336 5.51 -14.59 13.23
C ILE A 336 5.24 -15.97 12.61
N LYS A 337 5.11 -17.01 13.44
CA LYS A 337 4.78 -18.37 12.96
C LYS A 337 3.46 -18.41 12.19
N ASN A 338 2.43 -17.73 12.68
CA ASN A 338 1.13 -17.67 12.01
C ASN A 338 1.19 -16.84 10.71
N LEU A 339 1.96 -15.75 10.66
CA LEU A 339 2.19 -14.98 9.44
C LEU A 339 2.89 -15.81 8.37
N VAL A 340 3.92 -16.57 8.73
CA VAL A 340 4.59 -17.50 7.80
C VAL A 340 3.60 -18.50 7.23
N LYS A 341 2.81 -19.15 8.10
CA LYS A 341 1.78 -20.11 7.68
C LYS A 341 0.73 -19.47 6.76
N LEU A 342 0.28 -18.25 7.06
CA LEU A 342 -0.67 -17.48 6.25
C LEU A 342 -0.15 -17.27 4.82
N LEU A 343 1.13 -16.90 4.69
CA LEU A 343 1.76 -16.66 3.39
C LEU A 343 1.98 -17.95 2.61
N GLU A 344 2.55 -18.99 3.25
CA GLU A 344 2.91 -20.25 2.58
C GLU A 344 1.69 -21.05 2.12
N HIS A 345 0.61 -21.03 2.91
CA HIS A 345 -0.60 -21.80 2.61
C HIS A 345 -1.67 -20.99 1.86
N GLY A 346 -1.41 -19.71 1.57
CA GLY A 346 -2.35 -18.87 0.81
C GLY A 346 -3.68 -18.60 1.52
N LEU A 347 -3.67 -18.40 2.84
CA LEU A 347 -4.88 -18.48 3.69
C LEU A 347 -5.82 -17.27 3.60
N LEU A 348 -5.34 -16.16 3.03
CA LEU A 348 -6.12 -14.96 2.71
C LEU A 348 -5.89 -14.58 1.25
N PRO A 349 -6.76 -13.76 0.62
CA PRO A 349 -6.53 -13.18 -0.72
C PRO A 349 -5.17 -12.49 -0.87
N ALA A 350 -4.65 -12.44 -2.10
CA ALA A 350 -3.31 -11.93 -2.40
C ALA A 350 -2.99 -10.55 -1.83
N ARG A 351 -3.95 -9.61 -1.83
CA ARG A 351 -3.78 -8.27 -1.25
C ARG A 351 -3.55 -8.32 0.26
N GLU A 352 -4.33 -9.12 0.98
CA GLU A 352 -4.18 -9.32 2.42
C GLU A 352 -2.86 -10.06 2.74
N ARG A 353 -2.42 -11.01 1.88
CA ARG A 353 -1.09 -11.65 2.01
C ARG A 353 0.06 -10.68 1.76
N ALA A 354 -0.09 -9.75 0.81
CA ALA A 354 0.90 -8.72 0.57
C ALA A 354 1.11 -7.85 1.82
N GLU A 355 0.01 -7.47 2.48
CA GLU A 355 0.05 -6.75 3.76
C GLU A 355 0.72 -7.57 4.88
N ALA A 356 0.35 -8.84 5.03
CA ALA A 356 0.98 -9.76 5.98
C ALA A 356 2.50 -9.87 5.73
N GLY A 357 2.92 -9.93 4.46
CA GLY A 357 4.32 -9.98 4.05
C GLY A 357 5.11 -8.72 4.40
N PHE A 358 4.49 -7.53 4.29
CA PHE A 358 5.12 -6.27 4.69
C PHE A 358 5.37 -6.24 6.19
N VAL A 359 4.37 -6.60 7.00
CA VAL A 359 4.53 -6.63 8.45
C VAL A 359 5.54 -7.70 8.88
N LEU A 360 5.51 -8.88 8.26
CA LEU A 360 6.50 -9.94 8.52
C LEU A 360 7.93 -9.46 8.24
N GLY A 361 8.14 -8.69 7.17
CA GLY A 361 9.44 -8.10 6.85
C GLY A 361 9.97 -7.18 7.96
N LYS A 362 9.09 -6.44 8.63
CA LYS A 362 9.43 -5.55 9.77
C LYS A 362 9.61 -6.30 11.09
N LEU A 363 8.85 -7.39 11.29
CA LEU A 363 8.95 -8.21 12.50
C LEU A 363 10.15 -9.17 12.47
N GLY A 364 10.68 -9.46 11.28
CA GLY A 364 11.72 -10.43 11.04
C GLY A 364 11.13 -11.68 10.39
N ASP A 365 11.43 -11.86 9.09
CA ASP A 365 10.95 -12.99 8.31
C ASP A 365 11.89 -14.20 8.49
N PRO A 366 11.44 -15.29 9.14
CA PRO A 366 12.28 -16.44 9.43
C PRO A 366 12.29 -17.47 8.30
N ARG A 367 11.58 -17.23 7.18
CA ARG A 367 11.52 -18.17 6.07
C ARG A 367 12.91 -18.43 5.52
N GLU A 368 13.23 -19.71 5.33
CA GLU A 368 14.55 -20.14 4.90
C GLU A 368 14.94 -19.51 3.55
N GLY A 369 16.18 -19.00 3.47
CA GLY A 369 16.71 -18.36 2.26
C GLY A 369 15.99 -17.09 1.79
N VAL A 370 15.16 -16.47 2.65
CA VAL A 370 14.54 -15.16 2.38
C VAL A 370 15.42 -14.03 2.90
N CYS A 371 15.72 -14.02 4.21
CA CYS A 371 16.51 -12.94 4.84
C CYS A 371 17.97 -13.33 5.13
N ALA A 372 18.42 -14.49 4.64
CA ALA A 372 19.77 -15.01 4.89
C ALA A 372 20.38 -15.62 3.63
N LEU A 373 21.70 -15.77 3.65
CA LEU A 373 22.49 -16.48 2.64
C LEU A 373 22.96 -17.84 3.17
N PRO A 374 23.19 -18.84 2.28
CA PRO A 374 22.94 -18.80 0.83
C PRO A 374 21.43 -18.74 0.50
N PRO A 375 21.05 -18.25 -0.70
CA PRO A 375 19.65 -18.36 -1.13
C PRO A 375 19.24 -19.82 -1.26
N LEU A 376 17.95 -20.11 -1.18
CA LEU A 376 17.42 -21.44 -1.51
C LEU A 376 17.59 -21.73 -3.00
N TRP A 377 18.13 -22.90 -3.32
CA TRP A 377 18.38 -23.34 -4.70
C TRP A 377 17.34 -24.37 -5.14
N VAL A 378 16.85 -24.23 -6.37
CA VAL A 378 16.07 -25.24 -7.08
C VAL A 378 16.96 -25.85 -8.16
N GLU A 379 17.10 -27.18 -8.15
CA GLU A 379 17.88 -27.91 -9.15
C GLU A 379 17.01 -28.24 -10.37
N LEU A 380 17.48 -27.86 -11.54
CA LEU A 380 16.80 -28.12 -12.80
C LEU A 380 17.66 -29.08 -13.64
N PRO A 381 17.08 -30.19 -14.14
CA PRO A 381 17.84 -31.20 -14.87
C PRO A 381 18.28 -30.75 -16.28
N GLY A 382 17.95 -29.52 -16.68
CA GLY A 382 18.14 -29.05 -18.05
C GLY A 382 17.35 -29.88 -19.06
N GLY A 383 17.90 -30.04 -20.25
CA GLY A 383 17.33 -30.78 -21.38
C GLY A 383 16.79 -29.88 -22.48
N LYS A 384 16.11 -30.50 -23.44
CA LYS A 384 15.57 -29.81 -24.61
C LYS A 384 14.23 -29.15 -24.32
N PHE A 385 14.05 -27.93 -24.81
CA PHE A 385 12.77 -27.22 -24.76
C PHE A 385 12.63 -26.23 -25.93
N MET A 386 11.40 -25.78 -26.17
CA MET A 386 11.11 -24.65 -27.06
C MET A 386 11.26 -23.31 -26.34
N MET A 387 12.28 -22.56 -26.76
CA MET A 387 12.48 -21.17 -26.37
C MET A 387 11.80 -20.24 -27.37
N GLY A 388 11.11 -19.21 -26.89
CA GLY A 388 10.29 -18.28 -27.66
C GLY A 388 8.85 -18.75 -27.86
N SER A 389 8.03 -17.89 -28.48
CA SER A 389 6.61 -18.15 -28.72
C SER A 389 6.11 -17.43 -29.98
N ASP A 390 5.27 -18.10 -30.77
CA ASP A 390 4.55 -17.47 -31.89
C ASP A 390 3.32 -16.66 -31.43
N GLU A 391 2.85 -16.87 -30.19
CA GLU A 391 1.73 -16.15 -29.58
C GLU A 391 2.16 -14.87 -28.86
N GLY A 392 3.47 -14.62 -28.76
CA GLY A 392 4.05 -13.48 -28.06
C GLY A 392 4.30 -12.25 -28.94
N ARG A 393 5.02 -11.29 -28.38
CA ARG A 393 5.54 -10.11 -29.09
C ARG A 393 6.57 -10.53 -30.15
N ASP A 394 6.87 -9.65 -31.11
CA ASP A 394 7.76 -9.99 -32.23
C ASP A 394 9.18 -10.34 -31.80
N ASN A 395 9.65 -9.79 -30.67
CA ASN A 395 10.96 -10.14 -30.10
C ASN A 395 10.98 -11.53 -29.42
N GLU A 396 9.83 -12.18 -29.24
CA GLU A 396 9.72 -13.56 -28.73
C GLU A 396 9.77 -14.60 -29.87
N LYS A 397 9.79 -14.14 -31.13
CA LYS A 397 9.75 -14.98 -32.33
C LYS A 397 11.14 -15.09 -32.99
N PRO A 398 11.38 -16.17 -33.74
CA PRO A 398 10.58 -17.39 -33.80
C PRO A 398 10.92 -18.37 -32.65
N PRO A 399 10.00 -19.27 -32.27
CA PRO A 399 10.33 -20.42 -31.43
C PRO A 399 11.44 -21.28 -32.04
N HIS A 400 12.37 -21.76 -31.20
CA HIS A 400 13.54 -22.54 -31.61
C HIS A 400 14.01 -23.52 -30.52
N GLU A 401 14.78 -24.55 -30.93
CA GLU A 401 15.21 -25.63 -30.04
C GLU A 401 16.47 -25.26 -29.27
N VAL A 402 16.38 -25.35 -27.95
CA VAL A 402 17.49 -25.13 -27.03
C VAL A 402 17.68 -26.37 -26.18
N GLU A 403 18.94 -26.75 -25.93
CA GLU A 403 19.31 -27.80 -24.99
C GLU A 403 20.13 -27.19 -23.85
N LEU A 404 19.64 -27.29 -22.62
CA LEU A 404 20.36 -26.80 -21.44
C LEU A 404 21.04 -27.93 -20.67
N SER A 405 22.25 -27.69 -20.18
CA SER A 405 22.89 -28.51 -19.17
C SER A 405 22.17 -28.36 -17.81
N PRO A 406 22.31 -29.30 -16.86
CA PRO A 406 21.76 -29.15 -15.51
C PRO A 406 22.32 -27.91 -14.80
N PHE A 407 21.46 -27.18 -14.11
CA PHE A 407 21.83 -25.96 -13.38
C PHE A 407 20.96 -25.81 -12.13
N LYS A 408 21.36 -24.90 -11.25
CA LYS A 408 20.51 -24.47 -10.12
C LYS A 408 20.11 -23.01 -10.30
N ILE A 409 18.91 -22.67 -9.86
CA ILE A 409 18.42 -21.28 -9.85
C ILE A 409 17.88 -20.94 -8.47
N SER A 410 18.02 -19.70 -8.02
CA SER A 410 17.46 -19.28 -6.74
C SER A 410 15.93 -19.35 -6.78
N LYS A 411 15.35 -19.92 -5.72
CA LYS A 411 13.90 -20.11 -5.55
C LYS A 411 13.13 -18.79 -5.67
N TYR A 412 13.72 -17.72 -5.12
CA TYR A 412 13.19 -16.36 -5.11
C TYR A 412 14.17 -15.41 -5.83
N PRO A 413 13.70 -14.22 -6.26
CA PRO A 413 14.58 -13.09 -6.52
C PRO A 413 15.46 -12.78 -5.31
N ILE A 414 16.65 -12.22 -5.52
CA ILE A 414 17.52 -11.79 -4.42
C ILE A 414 16.80 -10.72 -3.61
N THR A 415 16.78 -10.89 -2.29
CA THR A 415 16.07 -9.98 -1.38
C THR A 415 16.95 -8.81 -0.93
N ASN A 416 16.31 -7.78 -0.38
CA ASN A 416 17.03 -6.67 0.24
C ASN A 416 17.97 -7.15 1.36
N ALA A 417 17.52 -8.04 2.26
CA ALA A 417 18.37 -8.56 3.34
C ALA A 417 19.60 -9.31 2.80
N GLN A 418 19.45 -10.09 1.72
CA GLN A 418 20.58 -10.76 1.10
C GLN A 418 21.56 -9.77 0.45
N PHE A 419 21.03 -8.74 -0.22
CA PHE A 419 21.84 -7.70 -0.83
C PHE A 419 22.53 -6.79 0.21
N GLU A 420 21.90 -6.55 1.35
CA GLU A 420 22.46 -5.80 2.47
C GLU A 420 23.74 -6.45 3.00
N ILE A 421 23.80 -7.79 3.06
CA ILE A 421 25.02 -8.51 3.44
C ILE A 421 26.17 -8.20 2.47
N PHE A 422 25.90 -8.14 1.16
CA PHE A 422 26.91 -7.74 0.16
C PHE A 422 27.40 -6.31 0.38
N MET A 423 26.49 -5.38 0.68
CA MET A 423 26.86 -4.00 0.95
C MET A 423 27.72 -3.85 2.21
N ASN A 424 27.29 -4.51 3.30
CA ASN A 424 27.98 -4.48 4.59
C ASN A 424 29.39 -5.11 4.53
N GLU A 425 29.63 -6.03 3.58
CA GLU A 425 30.94 -6.63 3.33
C GLU A 425 31.79 -5.88 2.30
N GLY A 426 31.47 -4.60 2.04
CA GLY A 426 32.27 -3.73 1.18
C GLY A 426 32.00 -3.92 -0.31
N GLY A 427 30.82 -4.41 -0.69
CA GLY A 427 30.44 -4.73 -2.06
C GLY A 427 30.62 -3.57 -3.06
N TYR A 428 30.30 -2.34 -2.65
CA TYR A 428 30.46 -1.14 -3.48
C TYR A 428 31.85 -0.52 -3.43
N GLN A 429 32.66 -0.87 -2.43
CA GLN A 429 33.98 -0.30 -2.21
C GLN A 429 35.09 -1.14 -2.85
N ASN A 430 34.81 -2.39 -3.19
CA ASN A 430 35.81 -3.33 -3.67
C ASN A 430 35.70 -3.59 -5.18
N GLU A 431 36.64 -3.01 -5.95
CA GLU A 431 36.71 -3.13 -7.41
C GLU A 431 36.72 -4.58 -7.91
N LYS A 432 37.25 -5.53 -7.13
CA LYS A 432 37.40 -6.94 -7.55
C LYS A 432 36.07 -7.63 -7.87
N TRP A 433 34.96 -7.11 -7.36
CA TRP A 433 33.63 -7.66 -7.64
C TRP A 433 33.05 -7.17 -8.96
N TRP A 434 33.54 -6.05 -9.49
CA TRP A 434 32.93 -5.36 -10.61
C TRP A 434 33.67 -5.68 -11.91
N SER A 435 32.93 -5.73 -13.02
CA SER A 435 33.55 -5.59 -14.33
C SER A 435 34.20 -4.20 -14.47
N LYS A 436 35.22 -4.08 -15.34
CA LYS A 436 35.91 -2.80 -15.59
C LYS A 436 34.95 -1.67 -15.97
N GLU A 437 33.91 -1.99 -16.73
CA GLU A 437 32.90 -1.02 -17.14
C GLU A 437 31.94 -0.68 -16.00
N GLY A 438 31.46 -1.70 -15.27
CA GLY A 438 30.63 -1.50 -14.08
C GLY A 438 31.31 -0.64 -13.01
N TRP A 439 32.60 -0.87 -12.75
CA TRP A 439 33.37 -0.06 -11.80
C TRP A 439 33.47 1.39 -12.22
N LYS A 440 33.73 1.67 -13.51
CA LYS A 440 33.76 3.03 -14.05
C LYS A 440 32.42 3.74 -13.85
N TYR A 441 31.29 3.07 -14.11
CA TYR A 441 29.97 3.66 -13.88
C TYR A 441 29.69 3.88 -12.39
N ARG A 442 30.01 2.90 -11.54
CA ARG A 442 29.90 3.01 -10.09
C ARG A 442 30.63 4.24 -9.56
N GLN A 443 31.86 4.48 -10.03
CA GLN A 443 32.67 5.64 -9.65
C GLN A 443 32.11 6.95 -10.22
N LYS A 444 31.80 6.98 -11.52
CA LYS A 444 31.30 8.17 -12.20
C LYS A 444 29.99 8.69 -11.61
N GLU A 445 29.07 7.78 -11.29
CA GLU A 445 27.73 8.09 -10.81
C GLU A 445 27.62 8.02 -9.28
N ASN A 446 28.74 7.79 -8.58
CA ASN A 446 28.87 7.62 -7.13
C ASN A 446 27.82 6.68 -6.52
N TRP A 447 27.71 5.45 -7.04
CA TRP A 447 26.80 4.46 -6.46
C TRP A 447 27.40 3.88 -5.18
N GLU A 448 26.64 3.96 -4.09
CA GLU A 448 27.03 3.44 -2.77
C GLU A 448 26.05 2.39 -2.23
N GLN A 449 24.82 2.40 -2.76
CA GLN A 449 23.70 1.52 -2.42
C GLN A 449 22.62 1.62 -3.51
N PRO A 450 21.63 0.71 -3.57
CA PRO A 450 20.50 0.78 -4.51
C PRO A 450 19.80 2.14 -4.50
N ARG A 451 19.29 2.60 -5.66
CA ARG A 451 18.82 3.99 -5.82
C ARG A 451 17.73 4.43 -4.83
N TYR A 452 16.88 3.49 -4.40
CA TYR A 452 15.78 3.75 -3.46
C TYR A 452 15.98 3.10 -2.09
N TRP A 453 17.24 2.81 -1.71
CA TRP A 453 17.55 2.09 -0.48
C TRP A 453 17.03 2.78 0.80
N GLU A 454 17.01 4.12 0.86
CA GLU A 454 16.51 4.87 2.03
C GLU A 454 14.97 4.96 2.11
N ASN A 455 14.26 4.40 1.13
CA ASN A 455 12.81 4.44 1.12
C ASN A 455 12.25 3.10 1.60
N GLU A 456 11.62 3.11 2.78
CA GLU A 456 11.00 1.93 3.40
C GLU A 456 9.99 1.20 2.52
N ALA A 457 9.40 1.88 1.53
CA ALA A 457 8.51 1.23 0.58
C ALA A 457 9.23 0.23 -0.35
N PHE A 458 10.55 0.34 -0.48
CA PHE A 458 11.36 -0.44 -1.41
C PHE A 458 12.46 -1.30 -0.79
N ASN A 459 12.75 -1.14 0.51
CA ASN A 459 13.93 -1.73 1.15
C ASN A 459 13.61 -2.79 2.22
N LEU A 460 12.36 -3.25 2.37
CA LEU A 460 12.03 -4.21 3.42
C LEU A 460 12.83 -5.51 3.24
N PRO A 461 13.33 -6.13 4.32
CA PRO A 461 14.25 -7.27 4.28
C PRO A 461 13.85 -8.41 3.33
N ASN A 462 12.57 -8.76 3.29
CA ASN A 462 12.01 -9.89 2.55
C ASN A 462 11.44 -9.54 1.15
N GLN A 463 11.54 -8.28 0.72
CA GLN A 463 11.20 -7.87 -0.65
C GLN A 463 12.39 -8.14 -1.59
N PRO A 464 12.15 -8.34 -2.90
CA PRO A 464 13.20 -8.30 -3.89
C PRO A 464 13.99 -7.00 -3.80
N VAL A 465 15.32 -7.07 -3.93
CA VAL A 465 16.14 -5.88 -4.14
C VAL A 465 15.78 -5.27 -5.50
N VAL A 466 15.55 -3.96 -5.50
CA VAL A 466 15.17 -3.21 -6.70
C VAL A 466 16.05 -1.99 -6.92
N ALA A 467 15.94 -1.40 -8.12
CA ALA A 467 16.70 -0.22 -8.51
C ALA A 467 18.21 -0.45 -8.42
N VAL A 468 18.59 -1.64 -8.85
CA VAL A 468 19.95 -2.08 -9.10
C VAL A 468 20.18 -2.19 -10.60
N SER A 469 21.35 -1.76 -11.04
CA SER A 469 21.85 -1.92 -12.40
C SER A 469 22.24 -3.36 -12.66
N TRP A 470 22.44 -3.70 -13.93
CA TRP A 470 22.98 -4.99 -14.32
C TRP A 470 24.38 -5.22 -13.72
N PHE A 471 25.18 -4.15 -13.62
CA PHE A 471 26.53 -4.21 -13.03
C PHE A 471 26.52 -4.43 -11.52
N GLU A 472 25.56 -3.86 -10.78
CA GLU A 472 25.36 -4.15 -9.35
C GLU A 472 24.99 -5.63 -9.15
N ALA A 473 24.13 -6.18 -10.01
CA ALA A 473 23.73 -7.58 -9.97
C ALA A 473 24.89 -8.54 -10.32
N GLU A 474 25.70 -8.21 -11.33
CA GLU A 474 26.94 -8.92 -11.66
C GLU A 474 27.93 -8.90 -10.48
N ALA A 475 28.13 -7.74 -9.85
CA ALA A 475 29.04 -7.61 -8.72
C ALA A 475 28.61 -8.43 -7.52
N PHE A 476 27.30 -8.45 -7.23
CA PHE A 476 26.73 -9.32 -6.22
C PHE A 476 27.01 -10.80 -6.52
N CYS A 477 26.83 -11.24 -7.77
CA CYS A 477 27.11 -12.63 -8.17
C CYS A 477 28.59 -13.01 -8.00
N ASN A 478 29.51 -12.12 -8.37
CA ASN A 478 30.95 -12.34 -8.23
C ASN A 478 31.36 -12.45 -6.76
N TRP A 479 30.83 -11.56 -5.90
CA TRP A 479 31.04 -11.65 -4.45
C TRP A 479 30.46 -12.93 -3.86
N LEU A 480 29.23 -13.29 -4.22
CA LEU A 480 28.56 -14.48 -3.68
C LEU A 480 29.26 -15.77 -4.13
N SER A 481 29.78 -15.80 -5.36
CA SER A 481 30.62 -16.88 -5.87
C SER A 481 31.86 -17.10 -5.00
N GLU A 482 32.53 -16.02 -4.59
CA GLU A 482 33.72 -16.13 -3.75
C GLU A 482 33.35 -16.58 -2.33
N LYS A 483 32.31 -15.99 -1.74
CA LYS A 483 31.79 -16.35 -0.42
C LYS A 483 31.37 -17.82 -0.33
N SER A 484 30.78 -18.36 -1.41
CA SER A 484 30.38 -19.76 -1.46
C SER A 484 31.57 -20.74 -1.51
N LYS A 485 32.74 -20.32 -2.02
CA LYS A 485 33.95 -21.16 -2.02
C LYS A 485 34.53 -21.31 -0.63
N GLU A 486 34.50 -20.24 0.16
CA GLU A 486 34.97 -20.25 1.55
C GLU A 486 34.15 -21.20 2.43
N GLN A 487 32.90 -21.47 2.06
CA GLN A 487 31.95 -22.30 2.83
C GLN A 487 31.94 -23.79 2.44
N LYS A 488 32.52 -24.20 1.31
CA LYS A 488 32.55 -25.61 0.86
C LYS A 488 33.96 -26.06 0.49
N ALA A 489 34.43 -27.12 1.15
CA ALA A 489 35.73 -27.75 0.88
C ALA A 489 35.80 -28.56 -0.43
N ASN A 490 34.70 -28.75 -1.17
CA ASN A 490 34.67 -29.55 -2.40
C ASN A 490 33.79 -28.88 -3.49
N GLY A 491 34.45 -28.30 -4.51
CA GLY A 491 33.84 -27.88 -5.79
C GLY A 491 33.73 -26.36 -5.98
N LYS A 492 34.16 -25.88 -7.16
CA LYS A 492 34.06 -24.48 -7.57
C LYS A 492 32.66 -24.23 -8.16
N GLN A 493 31.76 -23.64 -7.39
CA GLN A 493 30.45 -23.22 -7.89
C GLN A 493 30.53 -21.77 -8.35
N ILE A 494 30.22 -21.50 -9.63
CA ILE A 494 30.15 -20.14 -10.17
C ILE A 494 28.70 -19.69 -10.08
N ILE A 495 28.46 -18.67 -9.25
CA ILE A 495 27.18 -17.99 -9.12
C ILE A 495 27.15 -16.80 -10.07
N ARG A 496 26.12 -16.72 -10.90
CA ARG A 496 25.95 -15.68 -11.93
C ARG A 496 24.49 -15.34 -12.14
N LEU A 497 24.23 -14.30 -12.92
CA LEU A 497 22.91 -14.09 -13.52
C LEU A 497 22.53 -15.30 -14.40
N PRO A 498 21.24 -15.68 -14.47
CA PRO A 498 20.78 -16.66 -15.45
C PRO A 498 21.07 -16.17 -16.87
N THR A 499 21.38 -17.09 -17.79
CA THR A 499 21.16 -16.78 -19.20
C THR A 499 19.66 -16.61 -19.43
N GLU A 500 19.29 -15.91 -20.49
CA GLU A 500 17.89 -15.77 -20.85
C GLU A 500 17.21 -17.13 -21.08
N ALA A 501 17.95 -18.08 -21.66
CA ALA A 501 17.45 -19.43 -21.89
C ALA A 501 17.23 -20.21 -20.59
N GLU A 502 18.14 -20.11 -19.63
CA GLU A 502 17.97 -20.71 -18.30
C GLU A 502 16.78 -20.12 -17.56
N TRP A 503 16.61 -18.79 -17.63
CA TRP A 503 15.47 -18.11 -17.03
C TRP A 503 14.16 -18.59 -17.68
N GLU A 504 14.12 -18.65 -19.01
CA GLU A 504 12.93 -19.09 -19.74
C GLU A 504 12.60 -20.56 -19.45
N PHE A 505 13.61 -21.43 -19.40
CA PHE A 505 13.45 -22.82 -19.03
C PHE A 505 12.90 -22.97 -17.60
N ALA A 506 13.41 -22.17 -16.65
CA ALA A 506 12.89 -22.16 -15.29
C ALA A 506 11.40 -21.79 -15.25
N ALA A 507 10.98 -20.80 -16.04
CA ALA A 507 9.57 -20.41 -16.11
C ALA A 507 8.71 -21.46 -16.82
N ARG A 508 9.13 -21.91 -18.00
CA ARG A 508 8.27 -22.66 -18.93
C ARG A 508 8.40 -24.18 -18.81
N GLY A 509 9.48 -24.68 -18.21
CA GLY A 509 9.81 -26.11 -18.21
C GLY A 509 10.02 -26.68 -19.61
N ARG A 510 10.12 -28.02 -19.70
CA ARG A 510 10.28 -28.73 -20.98
C ARG A 510 9.02 -28.73 -21.83
N GLU A 511 7.86 -28.65 -21.17
CA GLU A 511 6.55 -28.64 -21.78
C GLU A 511 6.17 -27.29 -22.41
N GLY A 512 6.95 -26.23 -22.15
CA GLY A 512 6.73 -24.91 -22.76
C GLY A 512 5.49 -24.19 -22.20
N ARG A 513 5.29 -24.18 -20.88
CA ARG A 513 4.16 -23.51 -20.21
C ARG A 513 4.05 -22.04 -20.65
N LYS A 514 2.82 -21.54 -20.81
CA LYS A 514 2.56 -20.13 -21.19
C LYS A 514 2.97 -19.18 -20.06
N PHE A 515 2.56 -19.50 -18.84
CA PHE A 515 2.93 -18.82 -17.60
C PHE A 515 3.71 -19.78 -16.69
N PRO A 516 4.45 -19.29 -15.67
CA PRO A 516 5.23 -20.16 -14.77
C PRO A 516 4.42 -21.30 -14.14
N TRP A 517 3.17 -21.02 -13.76
CA TRP A 517 2.25 -21.98 -13.16
C TRP A 517 1.50 -22.87 -14.16
N GLY A 518 1.53 -22.55 -15.46
CA GLY A 518 0.84 -23.34 -16.49
C GLY A 518 0.12 -22.52 -17.56
N LYS A 519 -1.10 -22.94 -17.89
CA LYS A 519 -1.90 -22.39 -19.00
C LYS A 519 -3.02 -21.44 -18.55
N ASP A 520 -3.36 -21.47 -17.26
CA ASP A 520 -4.48 -20.69 -16.73
C ASP A 520 -4.12 -19.21 -16.75
N GLU A 521 -5.09 -18.38 -17.11
CA GLU A 521 -4.87 -16.93 -17.23
C GLU A 521 -4.51 -16.29 -15.88
N PRO A 522 -3.70 -15.23 -15.87
CA PRO A 522 -3.23 -14.62 -14.64
C PRO A 522 -4.40 -14.08 -13.80
N THR A 523 -4.30 -14.32 -12.49
CA THR A 523 -5.17 -13.72 -11.48
C THR A 523 -4.26 -13.10 -10.41
N PRO A 524 -4.78 -12.20 -9.54
CA PRO A 524 -3.99 -11.69 -8.42
C PRO A 524 -3.44 -12.78 -7.49
N GLU A 525 -4.00 -14.00 -7.52
CA GLU A 525 -3.50 -15.14 -6.74
C GLU A 525 -2.24 -15.77 -7.34
N HIS A 526 -2.00 -15.58 -8.64
CA HIS A 526 -0.82 -16.09 -9.34
C HIS A 526 0.38 -15.14 -9.27
N ALA A 527 0.19 -13.82 -9.28
CA ALA A 527 1.30 -12.88 -9.37
C ALA A 527 0.96 -11.49 -8.85
N ASN A 528 1.99 -10.71 -8.56
CA ASN A 528 1.87 -9.26 -8.37
C ASN A 528 2.00 -8.54 -9.72
N TYR A 529 0.91 -8.00 -10.24
CA TYR A 529 0.87 -7.27 -11.52
C TYR A 529 -0.19 -6.17 -11.49
N GLU A 530 -0.44 -5.50 -12.62
CA GLU A 530 -1.35 -4.34 -12.69
C GLU A 530 -2.73 -4.60 -12.05
N GLN A 531 -3.35 -5.77 -12.32
CA GLN A 531 -4.68 -6.09 -11.77
C GLN A 531 -4.66 -6.46 -10.29
N SER A 532 -3.49 -6.74 -9.70
CA SER A 532 -3.37 -6.97 -8.25
C SER A 532 -3.60 -5.68 -7.46
N GLN A 533 -3.43 -4.51 -8.09
CA GLN A 533 -3.66 -3.18 -7.49
C GLN A 533 -2.88 -2.90 -6.19
N ILE A 534 -1.77 -3.62 -5.96
CA ILE A 534 -0.89 -3.44 -4.79
C ILE A 534 0.01 -2.21 -4.96
N GLY A 535 0.41 -1.89 -6.20
CA GLY A 535 1.15 -0.66 -6.54
C GLY A 535 2.61 -0.62 -6.12
N ARG A 536 3.15 -1.71 -5.55
CA ARG A 536 4.56 -1.90 -5.14
C ARG A 536 4.95 -3.38 -5.13
N GLN A 537 6.24 -3.70 -5.04
CA GLN A 537 6.70 -5.08 -4.88
C GLN A 537 6.28 -5.66 -3.53
N THR A 538 6.08 -6.97 -3.49
CA THR A 538 5.70 -7.71 -2.28
C THR A 538 6.86 -8.53 -1.74
N ALA A 539 6.71 -9.04 -0.52
CA ALA A 539 7.60 -10.08 -0.01
C ALA A 539 7.69 -11.24 -1.02
N VAL A 540 8.87 -11.83 -1.16
CA VAL A 540 9.06 -12.97 -2.07
C VAL A 540 8.24 -14.18 -1.64
N GLY A 541 7.78 -14.97 -2.60
CA GLY A 541 7.17 -16.28 -2.35
C GLY A 541 5.76 -16.27 -1.77
N ILE A 542 5.00 -15.18 -1.88
CA ILE A 542 3.62 -15.09 -1.31
C ILE A 542 2.52 -15.56 -2.28
N TYR A 543 2.88 -15.91 -3.52
CA TYR A 543 1.97 -16.38 -4.57
C TYR A 543 2.16 -17.88 -4.79
N SER A 544 1.63 -18.71 -3.88
CA SER A 544 1.77 -20.18 -3.96
C SER A 544 1.19 -20.78 -5.23
N GLN A 545 0.10 -20.21 -5.76
CA GLN A 545 -0.49 -20.64 -7.03
C GLN A 545 0.34 -20.18 -8.24
N GLY A 546 1.21 -19.19 -8.07
CA GLY A 546 2.08 -18.64 -9.11
C GLY A 546 3.41 -19.36 -9.28
N ALA A 547 3.73 -20.29 -8.40
CA ALA A 547 4.98 -21.03 -8.45
C ALA A 547 5.00 -22.01 -9.63
N THR A 548 6.19 -22.32 -10.12
CA THR A 548 6.37 -23.44 -11.05
C THR A 548 6.15 -24.77 -10.33
N PRO A 549 5.89 -25.89 -11.04
CA PRO A 549 5.84 -27.22 -10.44
C PRO A 549 7.12 -27.62 -9.69
N GLU A 550 8.27 -27.08 -10.12
CA GLU A 550 9.58 -27.27 -9.48
C GLU A 550 9.76 -26.39 -8.23
N GLY A 551 8.79 -25.53 -7.91
CA GLY A 551 8.76 -24.71 -6.71
C GLY A 551 9.52 -23.39 -6.83
N ILE A 552 9.67 -22.85 -8.04
CA ILE A 552 10.30 -21.54 -8.27
C ILE A 552 9.22 -20.45 -8.26
N PHE A 553 9.45 -19.40 -7.49
CA PHE A 553 8.47 -18.34 -7.26
C PHE A 553 8.83 -17.05 -8.00
N ASP A 554 7.82 -16.21 -8.19
CA ASP A 554 7.95 -14.83 -8.69
C ASP A 554 8.65 -14.73 -10.06
N LEU A 555 8.57 -15.78 -10.89
CA LEU A 555 9.03 -15.72 -12.31
C LEU A 555 8.03 -14.96 -13.20
N ALA A 556 6.90 -14.52 -12.66
CA ALA A 556 5.94 -13.67 -13.32
C ALA A 556 5.51 -12.55 -12.36
N GLY A 557 5.66 -11.30 -12.79
CA GLY A 557 5.30 -10.12 -12.01
C GLY A 557 6.31 -9.83 -10.92
N ASN A 558 5.88 -9.07 -9.90
CA ASN A 558 6.69 -8.51 -8.84
C ASN A 558 7.81 -7.59 -9.37
N VAL A 559 8.91 -8.10 -9.91
CA VAL A 559 10.02 -7.31 -10.46
C VAL A 559 10.57 -7.93 -11.75
N TRP A 560 10.97 -7.06 -12.69
CA TRP A 560 11.76 -7.48 -13.84
C TRP A 560 13.12 -7.98 -13.36
N GLU A 561 13.67 -8.99 -14.04
CA GLU A 561 14.92 -9.61 -13.64
C GLU A 561 15.97 -9.54 -14.73
N TRP A 562 17.17 -9.04 -14.38
CA TRP A 562 18.32 -9.02 -15.28
C TRP A 562 18.78 -10.43 -15.67
N CYS A 563 19.09 -10.63 -16.95
CA CYS A 563 19.78 -11.81 -17.48
C CYS A 563 21.19 -11.46 -17.96
N LEU A 564 22.02 -12.49 -18.15
CA LEU A 564 23.40 -12.36 -18.62
C LEU A 564 23.48 -11.83 -20.07
N ASP A 565 22.52 -12.18 -20.90
CA ASP A 565 22.50 -11.94 -22.35
C ASP A 565 22.47 -10.46 -22.74
N PHE A 566 23.20 -10.15 -23.82
CA PHE A 566 22.95 -8.95 -24.61
C PHE A 566 21.69 -9.11 -25.45
N TYR A 567 20.94 -8.02 -25.63
CA TYR A 567 19.78 -8.03 -26.54
C TYR A 567 20.23 -7.92 -28.00
N ASP A 568 19.77 -8.85 -28.83
CA ASP A 568 19.81 -8.79 -30.29
C ASP A 568 18.48 -9.31 -30.86
N GLU A 569 17.80 -8.46 -31.63
CA GLU A 569 16.51 -8.77 -32.28
C GLU A 569 16.60 -9.98 -33.23
N LYS A 570 17.79 -10.28 -33.77
CA LYS A 570 17.99 -11.38 -34.74
C LYS A 570 18.44 -12.69 -34.08
N TYR A 571 18.67 -12.69 -32.77
CA TYR A 571 19.28 -13.84 -32.07
C TYR A 571 18.42 -15.10 -32.22
N TYR A 572 17.10 -15.00 -31.98
CA TYR A 572 16.20 -16.15 -32.07
C TYR A 572 16.12 -16.72 -33.50
N ALA A 573 16.10 -15.85 -34.52
CA ALA A 573 16.13 -16.28 -35.91
C ALA A 573 17.44 -17.00 -36.27
N ALA A 574 18.57 -16.52 -35.74
CA ALA A 574 19.87 -17.18 -35.91
C ALA A 574 19.90 -18.54 -35.21
N CYS A 575 19.40 -18.64 -33.97
CA CYS A 575 19.29 -19.91 -33.24
C CYS A 575 18.40 -20.91 -33.98
N LYS A 576 17.22 -20.50 -34.47
CA LYS A 576 16.35 -21.35 -35.29
C LYS A 576 17.05 -21.90 -36.52
N LYS A 577 17.85 -21.08 -37.20
CA LYS A 577 18.64 -21.49 -38.37
C LYS A 577 19.74 -22.49 -38.02
N ALA A 578 20.32 -22.38 -36.82
CA ALA A 578 21.36 -23.29 -36.33
C ALA A 578 20.82 -24.67 -35.88
N GLY A 579 19.49 -24.81 -35.72
CA GLY A 579 18.87 -26.04 -35.25
C GLY A 579 18.79 -26.08 -33.72
N VAL A 580 19.42 -27.08 -33.11
CA VAL A 580 19.48 -27.22 -31.65
C VAL A 580 20.70 -26.47 -31.13
N VAL A 581 20.47 -25.45 -30.30
CA VAL A 581 21.56 -24.67 -29.68
C VAL A 581 21.74 -25.12 -28.23
N LYS A 582 22.94 -25.59 -27.89
CA LYS A 582 23.28 -26.01 -26.53
C LYS A 582 23.76 -24.82 -25.70
N ASP A 583 23.21 -24.65 -24.50
CA ASP A 583 23.56 -23.62 -23.51
C ASP A 583 23.74 -22.21 -24.14
N PRO A 584 22.74 -21.68 -24.87
CA PRO A 584 22.88 -20.43 -25.63
C PRO A 584 23.11 -19.24 -24.70
N LEU A 585 24.00 -18.36 -25.15
CA LEU A 585 24.27 -17.05 -24.57
C LEU A 585 24.54 -16.06 -25.71
N CYS A 586 23.76 -14.98 -25.77
CA CYS A 586 24.01 -13.88 -26.71
C CYS A 586 25.16 -13.01 -26.19
N THR A 587 26.36 -13.23 -26.74
CA THR A 587 27.58 -12.48 -26.40
C THR A 587 27.89 -11.32 -27.34
N LYS A 588 27.08 -11.14 -28.40
CA LYS A 588 27.24 -10.02 -29.33
C LYS A 588 26.97 -8.72 -28.59
N GLU A 589 28.02 -7.90 -28.45
CA GLU A 589 27.94 -6.65 -27.71
C GLU A 589 26.76 -5.79 -28.18
N SER A 590 26.02 -5.30 -27.19
CA SER A 590 24.84 -4.46 -27.37
C SER A 590 24.82 -3.45 -26.24
N TRP A 591 24.21 -2.29 -26.50
CA TRP A 591 23.93 -1.31 -25.46
C TRP A 591 22.89 -1.78 -24.44
N TRP A 592 22.24 -2.91 -24.70
CA TRP A 592 21.06 -3.38 -23.99
C TRP A 592 21.28 -4.79 -23.44
N ARG A 593 20.84 -5.02 -22.21
CA ARG A 593 20.78 -6.35 -21.56
C ARG A 593 19.34 -6.82 -21.47
N ILE A 594 19.16 -8.13 -21.51
CA ILE A 594 17.84 -8.76 -21.39
C ILE A 594 17.27 -8.61 -19.98
N GLN A 595 15.95 -8.42 -19.93
CA GLN A 595 15.12 -8.55 -18.73
C GLN A 595 13.94 -9.48 -18.97
N ARG A 596 13.51 -10.20 -17.93
CA ARG A 596 12.45 -11.21 -17.99
C ARG A 596 11.46 -11.07 -16.82
N GLY A 597 10.27 -11.66 -16.95
CA GLY A 597 9.31 -11.86 -15.87
C GLY A 597 8.18 -10.84 -15.71
N GLY A 598 8.35 -9.61 -16.18
CA GLY A 598 7.38 -8.55 -15.86
C GLY A 598 7.57 -8.00 -14.45
N ALA A 599 6.78 -7.00 -14.07
CA ALA A 599 6.80 -6.39 -12.73
C ALA A 599 5.37 -6.07 -12.25
N TYR A 600 5.23 -5.52 -11.04
CA TYR A 600 3.93 -5.19 -10.44
C TYR A 600 3.06 -4.15 -11.19
N TYR A 601 3.57 -3.53 -12.27
CA TYR A 601 2.81 -2.68 -13.20
C TYR A 601 2.63 -3.29 -14.60
N SER A 602 3.07 -4.52 -14.80
CA SER A 602 2.89 -5.20 -16.09
C SER A 602 1.43 -5.65 -16.25
N ASP A 603 0.96 -5.61 -17.48
CA ASP A 603 -0.27 -6.28 -17.89
C ASP A 603 -0.09 -7.80 -17.84
N ALA A 604 -1.20 -8.54 -18.02
CA ALA A 604 -1.18 -10.00 -18.07
C ALA A 604 -0.24 -10.54 -19.18
N ASP A 605 -0.13 -9.79 -20.27
CA ASP A 605 0.72 -10.09 -21.40
C ASP A 605 2.22 -10.08 -21.05
N GLY A 606 2.63 -9.19 -20.14
CA GLY A 606 3.99 -9.11 -19.61
C GLY A 606 4.39 -10.26 -18.69
N LEU A 607 3.44 -11.12 -18.27
CA LEU A 607 3.68 -12.23 -17.34
C LEU A 607 4.03 -13.56 -18.03
N ARG A 608 3.97 -13.61 -19.37
CA ARG A 608 4.28 -14.82 -20.14
C ARG A 608 5.72 -15.26 -19.85
N GLY A 609 5.92 -16.57 -19.70
CA GLY A 609 7.26 -17.14 -19.52
C GLY A 609 8.19 -16.87 -20.71
N SER A 610 7.65 -16.59 -21.91
CA SER A 610 8.41 -16.17 -23.10
C SER A 610 8.57 -14.66 -23.22
N GLY A 611 7.96 -13.83 -22.37
CA GLY A 611 7.96 -12.36 -22.50
C GLY A 611 9.31 -11.69 -22.25
N ARG A 612 9.84 -10.98 -23.27
CA ARG A 612 11.20 -10.41 -23.25
C ARG A 612 11.17 -8.89 -23.27
N TYR A 613 12.04 -8.28 -22.47
CA TYR A 613 12.34 -6.86 -22.56
C TYR A 613 13.85 -6.63 -22.53
N SER A 614 14.28 -5.40 -22.82
CA SER A 614 15.68 -5.04 -22.76
C SER A 614 15.85 -3.64 -22.22
N LEU A 615 16.91 -3.42 -21.46
CA LEU A 615 17.21 -2.11 -20.89
C LEU A 615 18.73 -1.86 -20.86
N TYR A 616 19.12 -0.59 -20.91
CA TYR A 616 20.53 -0.21 -20.72
C TYR A 616 21.05 -0.74 -19.37
N PRO A 617 22.25 -1.36 -19.32
CA PRO A 617 22.75 -2.03 -18.13
C PRO A 617 22.94 -1.10 -16.93
N VAL A 618 23.08 0.21 -17.16
CA VAL A 618 23.25 1.23 -16.10
C VAL A 618 21.93 1.68 -15.46
N ASN A 619 20.78 1.31 -16.01
CA ASN A 619 19.49 1.80 -15.53
C ASN A 619 19.09 1.14 -14.21
N ARG A 620 18.59 1.97 -13.27
CA ARG A 620 18.26 1.60 -11.89
C ARG A 620 16.81 1.98 -11.56
N LEU A 621 15.85 1.28 -12.17
CA LEU A 621 14.41 1.54 -11.99
C LEU A 621 13.87 0.73 -10.80
N ARG A 622 12.86 1.28 -10.09
CA ARG A 622 12.19 0.66 -8.92
C ARG A 622 11.44 -0.65 -9.19
N LEU A 623 11.48 -1.13 -10.44
CA LEU A 623 10.79 -2.32 -10.93
C LEU A 623 11.75 -3.42 -11.32
N ILE A 624 13.06 -3.21 -11.17
CA ILE A 624 14.08 -4.12 -11.69
C ILE A 624 14.92 -4.63 -10.54
N GLY A 625 14.93 -5.94 -10.38
CA GLY A 625 15.82 -6.72 -9.53
C GLY A 625 16.54 -7.79 -10.33
N PHE A 626 16.85 -8.91 -9.69
CA PHE A 626 17.48 -10.06 -10.34
C PHE A 626 17.35 -11.31 -9.48
N ARG A 627 17.61 -12.46 -10.10
CA ARG A 627 17.84 -13.74 -9.43
C ARG A 627 19.17 -14.33 -9.90
N VAL A 628 19.62 -15.40 -9.24
CA VAL A 628 20.94 -15.99 -9.48
C VAL A 628 20.85 -17.46 -9.87
N CYS A 629 21.84 -17.94 -10.62
CA CYS A 629 22.02 -19.32 -11.02
C CYS A 629 23.40 -19.84 -10.64
N VAL A 630 23.50 -21.17 -10.47
CA VAL A 630 24.76 -21.92 -10.40
C VAL A 630 24.81 -22.84 -11.60
N ALA A 631 25.82 -22.66 -12.44
CA ALA A 631 26.20 -23.69 -13.40
C ALA A 631 27.08 -24.73 -12.69
N VAL A 632 26.75 -26.01 -12.82
CA VAL A 632 27.64 -27.08 -12.38
C VAL A 632 28.81 -27.14 -13.37
N GLU A 633 30.05 -27.02 -12.92
CA GLU A 633 31.21 -27.31 -13.79
C GLU A 633 31.07 -28.77 -14.27
N PRO A 634 31.13 -29.04 -15.59
CA PRO A 634 31.01 -30.38 -16.15
C PRO A 634 31.97 -31.41 -15.57
#